data_AF-A0A3M7NQI7-F1
#
_entry.id   AF-A0A3M7NQI7-F1
#
_cell.length_a   1.000
_cell.length_b   1.000
_cell.length_c   1.000
_cell.angle_alpha   90.00
_cell.angle_beta   90.00
_cell.angle_gamma   90.00
#
_symmetry.space_group_name_H-M   'P 1'
#
loop_
_entity.id
_entity.type
_entity.pdbx_description
1 polymer ?
#
loop_
_entity_poly.entity_id
_entity_poly.type
_entity_poly.pdbx_seq_one_letter_code
_entity_poly.pdbx_strand_id
1 'polypeptide(L)'
;MVNDDRRVVCSYLAASFLQPLGECEQVYDSAPRNVRTTLVRQVQNAHRPHPDRPVSSFVNERPFMRALGRLPLEYSIVTLARLYEEVHVYLCRALDCARKGKAHNVDFLKSRCVELKALTDGLIERESAFKDQIYLESNAWRPGALQASWRPIPSITFDNLPVLNSLADLLPGEMSIRHEYAGIGGGGGSDVISTSIMGHLLRLHKKEMDLLISTRTWAIGSQGKAGAKMGIKREVYKHGGTVNYANGTPVPGTYRVEKHTHAEGRDLEAIPYAKHSQIYMVLDQGESRSSIPEGDQANLPDQFQAILSQSKQPIQTIMTIDTGGDVFGVDIDCGTTATPDQDYRVQQAISTLSGYDLVTCVVAPGVDAPSFSPEIAEQAGGMVYHLSRNEKDRMLKLLVDEYRMDGSDPNRFGKTSLALQARLKGKLGWVSLDLPEYVVDTWENPWNSFVYVRECMEDLVLMPTVKLVRELDRRRGKELITTAAGGGHIEIVDRLIAANAEVNAPAASHGHTALQAAAGGGHLKIVERLIAANAEVNTPAASHGHTALQAAAGGGHLKIVERLIAANAEVNAPAASHGHTALQAAAGGGHPKIVEILIAAGAEVNAPAASHGHTALQAAAGGGHPKIVEILIAAGAEVNAPAASHGHTALQAAAGGGHPKIVEILIAAGAGPESALEVPHVLPSLDPKENIAITSDKKRNKRGYHRSAGSCGEIPFSPTRPGGC
;
A
#
# COMPACT_ATOMS: atom_id res chain seq x y z
N MET A 1 -25.41 26.86 20.92
CA MET A 1 -24.56 25.65 20.87
C MET A 1 -23.27 25.95 20.10
N VAL A 2 -23.32 26.35 18.82
CA VAL A 2 -22.12 26.67 17.99
C VAL A 2 -21.08 27.60 18.64
N ASN A 3 -21.49 28.66 19.35
CA ASN A 3 -20.56 29.59 20.04
C ASN A 3 -19.84 28.99 21.26
N ASP A 4 -20.45 28.00 21.93
CA ASP A 4 -19.83 27.28 23.05
C ASP A 4 -18.75 26.33 22.50
N ASP A 5 -19.05 25.68 21.38
CA ASP A 5 -18.19 24.72 20.69
C ASP A 5 -16.88 25.37 20.20
N ARG A 6 -17.00 26.52 19.51
CA ARG A 6 -15.86 27.31 19.03
C ARG A 6 -14.91 27.68 20.17
N ARG A 7 -15.45 28.24 21.27
CA ARG A 7 -14.65 28.75 22.38
C ARG A 7 -13.90 27.64 23.10
N VAL A 8 -14.54 26.49 23.30
CA VAL A 8 -13.92 25.31 23.92
C VAL A 8 -12.74 24.83 23.07
N VAL A 9 -12.94 24.67 21.75
CA VAL A 9 -11.87 24.22 20.84
C VAL A 9 -10.71 25.22 20.82
N CYS A 10 -10.97 26.51 20.61
CA CYS A 10 -9.89 27.51 20.54
C CYS A 10 -9.11 27.64 21.84
N SER A 11 -9.79 27.55 22.99
CA SER A 11 -9.13 27.57 24.31
C SER A 11 -8.25 26.33 24.52
N TYR A 12 -8.74 25.16 24.10
CA TYR A 12 -7.95 23.92 24.14
C TYR A 12 -6.72 24.00 23.23
N LEU A 13 -6.87 24.50 22.00
CA LEU A 13 -5.76 24.67 21.05
C LEU A 13 -4.72 25.65 21.59
N ALA A 14 -5.14 26.83 22.07
CA ALA A 14 -4.26 27.85 22.63
C ALA A 14 -3.43 27.31 23.81
N ALA A 15 -4.09 26.63 24.75
CA ALA A 15 -3.43 26.02 25.90
C ALA A 15 -2.47 24.88 25.50
N SER A 16 -2.84 24.08 24.50
CA SER A 16 -2.07 22.89 24.10
C SER A 16 -0.87 23.24 23.20
N PHE A 17 -1.04 24.23 22.33
CA PHE A 17 0.02 24.73 21.44
C PHE A 17 0.91 25.80 22.11
N LEU A 18 0.51 26.33 23.28
CA LEU A 18 1.16 27.46 23.95
C LEU A 18 1.17 28.72 23.08
N GLN A 19 0.04 28.98 22.41
CA GLN A 19 -0.16 30.08 21.46
C GLN A 19 -1.25 31.05 21.97
N PRO A 20 -1.23 32.33 21.55
CA PRO A 20 -2.25 33.29 21.96
C PRO A 20 -3.65 32.87 21.50
N LEU A 21 -4.66 32.99 22.38
CA LEU A 21 -6.04 32.61 22.07
C LEU A 21 -6.57 33.32 20.83
N GLY A 22 -6.31 34.62 20.69
CA GLY A 22 -6.79 35.40 19.53
C GLY A 22 -6.22 34.93 18.20
N GLU A 23 -4.97 34.46 18.17
CA GLU A 23 -4.36 33.90 16.96
C GLU A 23 -4.96 32.53 16.63
N CYS A 24 -5.15 31.66 17.64
CA CYS A 24 -5.84 30.38 17.44
C CYS A 24 -7.27 30.57 16.95
N GLU A 25 -8.00 31.56 17.47
CA GLU A 25 -9.34 31.92 17.02
C GLU A 25 -9.35 32.38 15.56
N GLN A 26 -8.42 33.26 15.17
CA GLN A 26 -8.31 33.75 13.81
C GLN A 26 -8.04 32.60 12.82
N VAL A 27 -7.06 31.75 13.11
CA VAL A 27 -6.70 30.61 12.24
C VAL A 27 -7.79 29.54 12.23
N TYR A 28 -8.44 29.28 13.36
CA TYR A 28 -9.58 28.36 13.42
C TYR A 28 -10.74 28.87 12.57
N ASP A 29 -11.08 30.16 12.65
CA ASP A 29 -12.21 30.73 11.92
C ASP A 29 -11.97 30.77 10.39
N SER A 30 -10.71 30.90 9.95
CA SER A 30 -10.31 30.83 8.54
C SER A 30 -10.13 29.40 8.01
N ALA A 31 -10.06 28.40 8.90
CA ALA A 31 -9.85 27.01 8.51
C ALA A 31 -11.05 26.43 7.74
N PRO A 32 -10.82 25.49 6.80
CA PRO A 32 -11.88 24.76 6.11
C PRO A 32 -12.91 24.16 7.07
N ARG A 33 -14.18 24.04 6.64
CA ARG A 33 -15.25 23.46 7.46
C ARG A 33 -14.85 22.12 8.08
N ASN A 34 -14.31 21.21 7.28
CA ASN A 34 -14.02 19.84 7.72
C ASN A 34 -12.88 19.77 8.75
N VAL A 35 -11.92 20.71 8.70
CA VAL A 35 -10.94 20.91 9.78
C VAL A 35 -11.65 21.26 11.08
N ARG A 36 -12.54 22.26 11.05
CA ARG A 36 -13.32 22.67 12.23
C ARG A 36 -14.22 21.56 12.75
N THR A 37 -14.96 20.88 11.88
CA THR A 37 -15.82 19.74 12.24
C THR A 37 -15.02 18.65 12.94
N THR A 38 -13.84 18.31 12.42
CA THR A 38 -12.98 17.26 12.98
C THR A 38 -12.43 17.65 14.36
N LEU A 39 -12.02 18.90 14.53
CA LEU A 39 -11.52 19.40 15.82
C LEU A 39 -12.64 19.45 16.86
N VAL A 40 -13.81 19.98 16.49
CA VAL A 40 -15.02 19.99 17.33
C VAL A 40 -15.36 18.57 17.75
N ARG A 41 -15.41 17.64 16.80
CA ARG A 41 -15.69 16.21 17.04
C ARG A 41 -14.83 15.62 18.15
N GLN A 42 -13.52 15.72 17.99
CA GLN A 42 -12.59 15.07 18.90
C GLN A 42 -12.51 15.80 20.24
N VAL A 43 -12.37 17.12 20.23
CA VAL A 43 -12.21 17.91 21.46
C VAL A 43 -13.49 17.84 22.30
N GLN A 44 -14.66 18.02 21.71
CA GLN A 44 -15.89 18.04 22.49
C GLN A 44 -16.23 16.69 23.09
N ASN A 45 -16.13 15.60 22.34
CA ASN A 45 -16.44 14.29 22.89
C ASN A 45 -15.41 13.82 23.91
N ALA A 46 -14.17 14.31 23.86
CA ALA A 46 -13.21 14.10 24.93
C ALA A 46 -13.62 14.82 26.23
N HIS A 47 -14.23 16.01 26.14
CA HIS A 47 -14.71 16.77 27.29
C HIS A 47 -16.10 16.34 27.80
N ARG A 48 -16.98 15.91 26.89
CA ARG A 48 -18.37 15.47 27.15
C ARG A 48 -18.61 14.14 26.42
N PRO A 49 -18.16 13.00 26.97
CA PRO A 49 -18.26 11.70 26.31
C PRO A 49 -19.71 11.29 26.05
N HIS A 50 -19.98 10.73 24.88
CA HIS A 50 -21.28 10.17 24.52
C HIS A 50 -21.14 8.68 24.15
N PRO A 51 -21.95 7.76 24.72
CA PRO A 51 -21.80 6.32 24.51
C PRO A 51 -21.83 5.88 23.04
N ASP A 52 -22.75 6.46 22.26
CA ASP A 52 -22.93 6.14 20.84
C ASP A 52 -21.96 6.89 19.91
N ARG A 53 -21.05 7.71 20.46
CA ARG A 53 -20.08 8.50 19.68
C ARG A 53 -18.66 8.29 20.22
N PRO A 54 -18.13 7.05 20.12
CA PRO A 54 -16.83 6.73 20.65
C PRO A 54 -15.73 7.54 19.93
N VAL A 55 -14.77 8.00 20.72
CA VAL A 55 -13.51 8.59 20.23
C VAL A 55 -12.34 7.75 20.74
N SER A 56 -11.22 7.83 20.04
CA SER A 56 -9.96 7.25 20.50
C SER A 56 -9.28 8.18 21.51
N SER A 57 -8.57 7.58 22.46
CA SER A 57 -7.70 8.26 23.41
C SER A 57 -6.26 8.33 22.86
N PHE A 58 -5.54 9.39 23.24
CA PHE A 58 -4.18 9.64 22.78
C PHE A 58 -3.18 9.56 23.94
N VAL A 59 -2.13 8.76 23.78
CA VAL A 59 -0.99 8.71 24.68
C VAL A 59 0.09 9.64 24.14
N ASN A 60 0.76 10.35 25.04
CA ASN A 60 1.75 11.38 24.70
C ASN A 60 1.21 12.53 23.81
N GLU A 61 -0.08 12.83 23.93
CA GLU A 61 -0.72 13.95 23.23
C GLU A 61 -0.11 15.30 23.62
N ARG A 62 0.13 15.56 24.91
CA ARG A 62 0.70 16.84 25.36
C ARG A 62 2.07 17.15 24.73
N PRO A 63 3.06 16.23 24.75
CA PRO A 63 4.31 16.42 24.00
C PRO A 63 4.08 16.69 22.50
N PHE A 64 3.20 15.92 21.85
CA PHE A 64 2.90 16.09 20.43
C PHE A 64 2.30 17.48 20.13
N MET A 65 1.32 17.91 20.90
CA MET A 65 0.69 19.22 20.77
C MET A 65 1.71 20.36 20.96
N ARG A 66 2.63 20.24 21.92
CA ARG A 66 3.71 21.21 22.09
C ARG A 66 4.67 21.24 20.91
N ALA A 67 4.97 20.09 20.29
CA ALA A 67 5.78 20.04 19.08
C ALA A 67 5.06 20.71 17.91
N LEU A 68 3.77 20.44 17.71
CA LEU A 68 2.94 21.11 16.70
C LEU A 68 2.88 22.62 16.92
N GLY A 69 2.79 23.10 18.17
CA GLY A 69 2.72 24.52 18.50
C GLY A 69 3.96 25.33 18.12
N ARG A 70 5.06 24.68 17.71
CA ARG A 70 6.26 25.34 17.17
C ARG A 70 6.16 25.64 15.67
N LEU A 71 5.23 25.00 14.97
CA LEU A 71 4.94 25.27 13.56
C LEU A 71 4.05 26.52 13.45
N PRO A 72 3.97 27.14 12.26
CA PRO A 72 2.90 28.08 11.96
C PRO A 72 1.53 27.48 12.29
N LEU A 73 0.69 28.25 13.01
CA LEU A 73 -0.60 27.78 13.56
C LEU A 73 -1.51 27.12 12.53
N GLU A 74 -1.48 27.60 11.29
CA GLU A 74 -2.22 27.02 10.15
C GLU A 74 -1.83 25.55 9.92
N TYR A 75 -0.53 25.23 9.93
CA TYR A 75 -0.05 23.86 9.81
C TYR A 75 -0.31 23.05 11.07
N SER A 76 -0.20 23.64 12.26
CA SER A 76 -0.49 22.95 13.53
C SER A 76 -1.94 22.47 13.59
N ILE A 77 -2.89 23.35 13.27
CA ILE A 77 -4.33 23.08 13.32
C ILE A 77 -4.73 22.06 12.26
N VAL A 78 -4.25 22.22 11.01
CA VAL A 78 -4.54 21.27 9.92
C VAL A 78 -3.92 19.90 10.20
N THR A 79 -2.69 19.84 10.72
CA THR A 79 -2.01 18.58 11.04
C THR A 79 -2.69 17.83 12.18
N LEU A 80 -3.17 18.55 13.20
CA LEU A 80 -3.95 17.95 14.27
C LEU A 80 -5.28 17.38 13.76
N ALA A 81 -5.99 18.13 12.92
CA ALA A 81 -7.22 17.64 12.31
C ALA A 81 -6.99 16.41 11.44
N ARG A 82 -5.89 16.35 10.68
CA ARG A 82 -5.47 15.16 9.92
C ARG A 82 -5.29 13.94 10.82
N LEU A 83 -4.59 14.08 11.95
CA LEU A 83 -4.41 12.99 12.92
C LEU A 83 -5.75 12.50 13.46
N TYR A 84 -6.62 13.43 13.88
CA TYR A 84 -7.92 13.10 14.44
C TYR A 84 -8.83 12.40 13.43
N GLU A 85 -8.84 12.86 12.17
CA GLU A 85 -9.63 12.21 11.13
C GLU A 85 -9.08 10.84 10.76
N GLU A 86 -7.76 10.67 10.63
CA GLU A 86 -7.14 9.38 10.33
C GLU A 86 -7.51 8.32 11.38
N VAL A 87 -7.45 8.70 12.67
CA VAL A 87 -7.84 7.83 13.78
C VAL A 87 -9.34 7.55 13.83
N HIS A 88 -10.17 8.54 13.50
CA HIS A 88 -11.62 8.37 13.44
C HIS A 88 -12.03 7.44 12.30
N VAL A 89 -11.43 7.59 11.11
CA VAL A 89 -11.64 6.72 9.96
C VAL A 89 -11.24 5.28 10.30
N TYR A 90 -10.09 5.09 10.95
CA TYR A 90 -9.65 3.77 11.41
C TYR A 90 -10.68 3.13 12.36
N LEU A 91 -11.17 3.91 13.34
CA LEU A 91 -12.21 3.45 14.27
C LEU A 91 -13.51 3.07 13.55
N CYS A 92 -13.97 3.87 12.59
CA CYS A 92 -15.17 3.59 11.82
C CYS A 92 -15.06 2.26 11.06
N ARG A 93 -13.90 2.02 10.43
CA ARG A 93 -13.61 0.76 9.71
C ARG A 93 -13.60 -0.44 10.66
N ALA A 94 -12.93 -0.33 11.80
CA ALA A 94 -12.91 -1.39 12.81
C ALA A 94 -14.33 -1.72 13.33
N LEU A 95 -15.14 -0.69 13.62
CA LEU A 95 -16.53 -0.87 14.05
C LEU A 95 -17.43 -1.50 12.99
N ASP A 96 -17.26 -1.13 11.71
CA ASP A 96 -18.00 -1.74 10.60
C ASP A 96 -17.61 -3.22 10.40
N CYS A 97 -16.32 -3.55 10.45
CA CYS A 97 -15.86 -4.94 10.39
C CYS A 97 -16.42 -5.78 11.55
N ALA A 98 -16.40 -5.25 12.77
CA ALA A 98 -16.97 -5.92 13.93
C ALA A 98 -18.49 -6.14 13.78
N ARG A 99 -19.24 -5.15 13.28
CA ARG A 99 -20.68 -5.28 12.97
C ARG A 99 -20.95 -6.40 11.94
N LYS A 100 -20.04 -6.59 10.98
CA LYS A 100 -20.10 -7.62 9.93
C LYS A 100 -19.55 -8.98 10.37
N GLY A 101 -19.12 -9.14 11.62
CA GLY A 101 -18.51 -10.37 12.13
C GLY A 101 -17.14 -10.70 11.50
N LYS A 102 -16.48 -9.72 10.88
CA LYS A 102 -15.16 -9.88 10.27
C LYS A 102 -14.07 -9.52 11.30
N ALA A 103 -13.00 -10.31 11.33
CA ALA A 103 -11.84 -10.00 12.17
C ALA A 103 -11.09 -8.80 11.58
N HIS A 104 -11.20 -7.63 12.23
CA HIS A 104 -10.34 -6.48 11.94
C HIS A 104 -10.03 -5.75 13.24
N ASN A 105 -8.78 -5.89 13.70
CA ASN A 105 -8.22 -5.24 14.87
C ASN A 105 -9.16 -5.17 16.10
N VAL A 106 -9.67 -6.34 16.50
CA VAL A 106 -10.61 -6.49 17.64
C VAL A 106 -10.01 -5.96 18.94
N ASP A 107 -8.69 -6.07 19.10
CA ASP A 107 -8.00 -5.58 20.28
C ASP A 107 -7.93 -4.04 20.32
N PHE A 108 -7.83 -3.38 19.16
CA PHE A 108 -8.00 -1.93 19.08
C PHE A 108 -9.37 -1.46 19.56
N LEU A 109 -10.45 -2.18 19.24
CA LEU A 109 -11.78 -1.80 19.72
C LEU A 109 -11.95 -1.87 21.25
N LYS A 110 -11.09 -2.65 21.94
CA LYS A 110 -11.06 -2.73 23.41
C LYS A 110 -10.32 -1.56 24.03
N SER A 111 -9.17 -1.16 23.45
CA SER A 111 -8.33 -0.11 24.03
C SER A 111 -8.67 1.30 23.51
N ARG A 112 -9.04 1.40 22.23
CA ARG A 112 -9.23 2.63 21.43
C ARG A 112 -8.15 3.66 21.71
N CYS A 113 -6.90 3.21 21.70
CA CYS A 113 -5.76 3.98 22.17
C CYS A 113 -4.73 4.13 21.06
N VAL A 114 -4.23 5.35 20.87
CA VAL A 114 -3.20 5.68 19.86
C VAL A 114 -2.02 6.37 20.54
N GLU A 115 -0.82 5.84 20.31
CA GLU A 115 0.45 6.36 20.80
C GLU A 115 1.05 7.36 19.82
N LEU A 116 1.40 8.56 20.30
CA LEU A 116 1.87 9.70 19.50
C LEU A 116 3.37 10.01 19.66
N LYS A 117 4.11 9.23 20.47
CA LYS A 117 5.55 9.45 20.68
C LYS A 117 6.33 9.51 19.36
N ALA A 118 6.10 8.58 18.43
CA ALA A 118 6.83 8.56 17.16
C ALA A 118 6.52 9.77 16.27
N LEU A 119 5.28 10.28 16.27
CA LEU A 119 4.98 11.55 15.59
C LEU A 119 5.69 12.73 16.24
N THR A 120 5.78 12.74 17.57
CA THR A 120 6.46 13.80 18.34
C THR A 120 7.95 13.82 18.02
N ASP A 121 8.61 12.66 18.12
CA ASP A 121 10.04 12.52 17.83
C ASP A 121 10.34 12.94 16.39
N GLY A 122 9.53 12.50 15.42
CA GLY A 122 9.73 12.86 14.01
C GLY A 122 9.61 14.36 13.72
N LEU A 123 8.73 15.09 14.42
CA LEU A 123 8.66 16.56 14.29
C LEU A 123 9.87 17.27 14.94
N ILE A 124 10.43 16.70 16.01
CA ILE A 124 11.63 17.23 16.67
C ILE A 124 12.86 17.02 15.78
N GLU A 125 12.98 15.84 15.18
CA GLU A 125 14.10 15.49 14.30
C GLU A 125 14.04 16.23 12.97
N ARG A 126 12.84 16.35 12.39
CA ARG A 126 12.61 16.99 11.10
C ARG A 126 11.31 17.77 11.12
N GLU A 127 11.42 19.09 11.20
CA GLU A 127 10.26 19.99 11.21
C GLU A 127 9.30 19.73 10.03
N SER A 128 9.81 19.43 8.84
CA SER A 128 9.00 19.14 7.65
C SER A 128 8.21 17.83 7.69
N ALA A 129 8.36 17.00 8.74
CA ALA A 129 7.61 15.75 8.89
C ALA A 129 6.08 15.97 8.90
N PHE A 130 5.57 17.16 9.25
CA PHE A 130 4.13 17.43 9.12
C PHE A 130 3.61 17.32 7.68
N LYS A 131 4.48 17.37 6.67
CA LYS A 131 4.13 17.18 5.26
C LYS A 131 3.94 15.71 4.88
N ASP A 132 4.38 14.78 5.73
CA ASP A 132 4.30 13.35 5.48
C ASP A 132 2.92 12.78 5.84
N GLN A 133 2.64 11.56 5.38
CA GLN A 133 1.42 10.82 5.71
C GLN A 133 1.47 10.37 7.18
N ILE A 134 0.32 10.44 7.86
CA ILE A 134 0.15 9.81 9.17
C ILE A 134 -0.26 8.37 8.92
N TYR A 135 0.52 7.42 9.43
CA TYR A 135 0.23 6.00 9.33
C TYR A 135 -0.07 5.41 10.70
N LEU A 136 -1.04 4.50 10.76
CA LEU A 136 -1.47 3.84 11.99
C LEU A 136 -1.18 2.34 11.90
N GLU A 137 -0.35 1.85 12.82
CA GLU A 137 0.05 0.44 12.87
C GLU A 137 -0.11 -0.15 14.27
N SER A 138 -0.13 -1.47 14.35
CA SER A 138 -0.26 -2.17 15.64
C SER A 138 0.97 -1.88 16.51
N ASN A 139 0.73 -1.51 17.76
CA ASN A 139 1.83 -1.23 18.69
C ASN A 139 2.42 -2.53 19.24
N ALA A 140 3.68 -2.82 18.90
CA ALA A 140 4.38 -4.03 19.33
C ALA A 140 4.51 -4.15 20.88
N TRP A 141 4.57 -3.02 21.58
CA TRP A 141 4.84 -2.95 23.01
C TRP A 141 3.57 -2.85 23.86
N ARG A 142 2.45 -2.42 23.25
CA ARG A 142 1.15 -2.30 23.91
C ARG A 142 0.07 -3.00 23.08
N PRO A 143 -0.17 -4.30 23.34
CA PRO A 143 -1.18 -5.07 22.63
C PRO A 143 -2.53 -4.37 22.60
N GLY A 144 -3.11 -4.25 21.41
CA GLY A 144 -4.38 -3.58 21.18
C GLY A 144 -4.33 -2.05 21.10
N ALA A 145 -3.19 -1.39 21.33
CA ALA A 145 -3.03 0.02 20.98
C ALA A 145 -2.46 0.17 19.56
N LEU A 146 -2.70 1.32 18.94
CA LEU A 146 -2.03 1.72 17.71
C LEU A 146 -0.86 2.64 18.02
N GLN A 147 0.13 2.65 17.14
CA GLN A 147 1.17 3.67 17.08
C GLN A 147 0.95 4.51 15.83
N ALA A 148 1.00 5.83 15.99
CA ALA A 148 1.00 6.77 14.87
C ALA A 148 2.45 7.15 14.51
N SER A 149 2.79 7.06 13.23
CA SER A 149 4.13 7.37 12.70
C SER A 149 4.03 8.19 11.41
N TRP A 150 5.09 8.94 11.09
CA TRP A 150 5.22 9.66 9.83
C TRP A 150 5.72 8.71 8.75
N ARG A 151 5.08 8.71 7.59
CA ARG A 151 5.58 8.04 6.39
C ARG A 151 5.75 9.05 5.26
N PRO A 152 6.97 9.21 4.70
CA PRO A 152 7.22 10.07 3.57
C PRO A 152 6.23 9.80 2.45
N ILE A 153 5.62 10.88 1.94
CA ILE A 153 4.78 10.78 0.75
C ILE A 153 5.74 10.72 -0.44
N PRO A 154 5.75 9.63 -1.24
CA PRO A 154 6.63 9.54 -2.39
C PRO A 154 6.38 10.71 -3.33
N SER A 155 7.45 11.34 -3.85
CA SER A 155 7.28 12.30 -4.94
C SER A 155 6.85 11.52 -6.18
N ILE A 156 5.69 11.85 -6.74
CA ILE A 156 5.23 11.30 -8.01
C ILE A 156 5.30 12.44 -9.02
N THR A 157 6.21 12.32 -9.96
CA THR A 157 6.38 13.24 -11.08
C THR A 157 6.45 12.45 -12.38
N PHE A 158 5.91 13.03 -13.44
CA PHE A 158 5.97 12.50 -14.81
C PHE A 158 6.88 13.36 -15.70
N ASP A 159 7.74 14.19 -15.11
CA ASP A 159 8.62 15.14 -15.84
C ASP A 159 9.63 14.43 -16.76
N ASN A 160 9.90 13.15 -16.52
CA ASN A 160 10.75 12.33 -17.40
C ASN A 160 10.05 11.92 -18.70
N LEU A 161 8.72 11.99 -18.75
CA LEU A 161 7.97 11.66 -19.96
C LEU A 161 8.15 12.75 -21.03
N PRO A 162 8.19 12.37 -22.31
CA PRO A 162 8.11 13.34 -23.39
C PRO A 162 6.82 14.18 -23.29
N VAL A 163 6.96 15.49 -23.52
CA VAL A 163 5.84 16.42 -23.49
C VAL A 163 5.11 16.39 -24.84
N LEU A 164 3.80 16.18 -24.80
CA LEU A 164 2.90 16.41 -25.92
C LEU A 164 2.57 17.90 -25.99
N ASN A 165 2.83 18.55 -27.13
CA ASN A 165 2.66 20.00 -27.24
C ASN A 165 1.20 20.40 -27.52
N SER A 166 0.46 19.55 -28.23
CA SER A 166 -0.94 19.80 -28.58
C SER A 166 -1.72 18.49 -28.62
N LEU A 167 -2.97 18.52 -28.13
CA LEU A 167 -3.88 17.38 -28.33
C LEU A 167 -4.28 17.20 -29.79
N ALA A 168 -4.05 18.20 -30.65
CA ALA A 168 -4.24 18.08 -32.10
C ALA A 168 -3.21 17.16 -32.78
N ASP A 169 -2.05 16.96 -32.14
CA ASP A 169 -0.97 16.11 -32.65
C ASP A 169 -1.36 14.62 -32.55
N LEU A 170 -0.57 13.75 -33.17
CA LEU A 170 -0.74 12.29 -33.00
C LEU A 170 -0.53 11.90 -31.53
N LEU A 171 -1.55 11.29 -30.93
CA LEU A 171 -1.45 10.77 -29.57
C LEU A 171 -0.59 9.49 -29.55
N PRO A 172 0.00 9.13 -28.40
CA PRO A 172 0.74 7.87 -28.26
C PRO A 172 -0.09 6.66 -28.69
N GLY A 173 0.37 5.95 -29.72
CA GLY A 173 -0.32 4.77 -30.26
C GLY A 173 -1.16 5.05 -31.52
N GLU A 174 -1.32 6.32 -31.92
CA GLU A 174 -1.97 6.68 -33.19
C GLU A 174 -1.00 6.55 -34.36
N MET A 175 -1.48 5.97 -35.46
CA MET A 175 -0.71 5.85 -36.71
C MET A 175 -1.07 6.91 -37.75
N SER A 176 -2.18 7.65 -37.59
CA SER A 176 -2.64 8.65 -38.56
C SER A 176 -3.44 9.79 -37.92
N ILE A 177 -3.40 10.98 -38.54
CA ILE A 177 -4.05 12.20 -38.05
C ILE A 177 -5.56 12.12 -38.36
N ARG A 178 -6.28 11.27 -37.62
CA ARG A 178 -7.74 11.11 -37.72
C ARG A 178 -8.45 11.80 -36.57
N HIS A 179 -9.76 12.00 -36.71
CA HIS A 179 -10.51 12.96 -35.89
C HIS A 179 -11.74 12.34 -35.20
N GLU A 180 -12.06 11.05 -35.38
CA GLU A 180 -13.22 10.41 -34.72
C GLU A 180 -12.78 9.46 -33.60
N TYR A 181 -13.22 9.79 -32.39
CA TYR A 181 -12.82 9.15 -31.14
C TYR A 181 -14.01 8.53 -30.43
N ALA A 182 -13.77 7.41 -29.73
CA ALA A 182 -14.65 6.89 -28.70
C ALA A 182 -13.98 7.00 -27.34
N GLY A 183 -14.70 7.49 -26.33
CA GLY A 183 -14.22 7.56 -24.96
C GLY A 183 -14.85 6.48 -24.09
N ILE A 184 -14.04 5.77 -23.31
CA ILE A 184 -14.48 4.72 -22.38
C ILE A 184 -14.09 5.12 -20.97
N GLY A 185 -15.10 5.32 -20.11
CA GLY A 185 -14.91 5.58 -18.68
C GLY A 185 -14.95 4.30 -17.86
N GLY A 186 -13.89 4.10 -17.09
CA GLY A 186 -13.69 3.04 -16.11
C GLY A 186 -14.63 3.05 -14.90
N GLY A 187 -14.25 2.34 -13.84
CA GLY A 187 -14.98 1.94 -12.64
C GLY A 187 -15.89 2.88 -11.81
N GLY A 188 -16.30 4.08 -12.23
CA GLY A 188 -17.14 4.96 -11.39
C GLY A 188 -17.83 6.14 -12.09
N GLY A 189 -18.57 6.94 -11.30
CA GLY A 189 -19.20 8.17 -11.78
C GLY A 189 -18.19 9.23 -12.22
N SER A 190 -17.01 9.25 -11.60
CA SER A 190 -15.91 10.13 -11.96
C SER A 190 -15.39 9.87 -13.37
N ASP A 191 -15.20 8.62 -13.76
CA ASP A 191 -14.40 8.30 -14.96
C ASP A 191 -15.17 8.60 -16.24
N VAL A 192 -16.49 8.39 -16.24
CA VAL A 192 -17.34 8.81 -17.36
C VAL A 192 -17.40 10.35 -17.48
N ILE A 193 -17.29 11.09 -16.38
CA ILE A 193 -17.21 12.55 -16.41
C ILE A 193 -15.83 13.00 -16.91
N SER A 194 -14.75 12.40 -16.43
CA SER A 194 -13.38 12.63 -16.92
C SER A 194 -13.26 12.31 -18.40
N THR A 195 -13.90 11.24 -18.86
CA THR A 195 -14.01 10.88 -20.28
C THR A 195 -14.70 12.00 -21.06
N SER A 196 -15.82 12.51 -20.55
CA SER A 196 -16.53 13.62 -21.19
C SER A 196 -15.72 14.92 -21.23
N ILE A 197 -14.99 15.22 -20.15
CA ILE A 197 -14.07 16.36 -20.07
C ILE A 197 -12.98 16.23 -21.13
N MET A 198 -12.38 15.04 -21.28
CA MET A 198 -11.42 14.79 -22.35
C MET A 198 -12.03 15.05 -23.73
N GLY A 199 -13.29 14.65 -23.95
CA GLY A 199 -14.01 14.96 -25.19
C GLY A 199 -14.18 16.46 -25.45
N HIS A 200 -14.41 17.25 -24.40
CA HIS A 200 -14.42 18.71 -24.51
C HIS A 200 -13.05 19.26 -24.89
N LEU A 201 -11.97 18.76 -24.28
CA LEU A 201 -10.61 19.17 -24.61
C LEU A 201 -10.26 18.81 -26.07
N LEU A 202 -10.49 17.56 -26.49
CA LEU A 202 -10.25 17.10 -27.86
C LEU A 202 -10.97 17.98 -28.90
N ARG A 203 -12.22 18.38 -28.65
CA ARG A 203 -12.98 19.26 -29.54
C ARG A 203 -12.36 20.65 -29.69
N LEU A 204 -11.68 21.19 -28.67
CA LEU A 204 -10.91 22.44 -28.81
C LEU A 204 -9.76 22.30 -29.80
N HIS A 205 -9.28 21.07 -29.97
CA HIS A 205 -8.18 20.68 -30.84
C HIS A 205 -8.65 19.99 -32.13
N LYS A 206 -9.92 20.16 -32.52
CA LYS A 206 -10.55 19.63 -33.75
C LYS A 206 -10.61 18.10 -33.83
N LYS A 207 -10.58 17.42 -32.69
CA LYS A 207 -10.82 15.98 -32.57
C LYS A 207 -12.21 15.75 -31.97
N GLU A 208 -13.06 15.02 -32.68
CA GLU A 208 -14.43 14.75 -32.28
C GLU A 208 -14.52 13.47 -31.46
N MET A 209 -15.12 13.58 -30.27
CA MET A 209 -15.43 12.45 -29.41
C MET A 209 -16.89 12.52 -28.96
N ASP A 210 -17.77 11.93 -29.75
CA ASP A 210 -19.23 11.91 -29.52
C ASP A 210 -19.73 10.56 -29.00
N LEU A 211 -18.96 9.48 -29.17
CA LEU A 211 -19.25 8.16 -28.61
C LEU A 211 -18.65 8.02 -27.21
N LEU A 212 -19.52 7.85 -26.22
CA LEU A 212 -19.14 7.67 -24.82
C LEU A 212 -19.62 6.30 -24.32
N ILE A 213 -18.73 5.54 -23.70
CA ILE A 213 -19.05 4.24 -23.11
C ILE A 213 -18.74 4.29 -21.61
N SER A 214 -19.74 4.04 -20.78
CA SER A 214 -19.55 3.90 -19.33
C SER A 214 -19.52 2.42 -18.94
N THR A 215 -18.44 2.00 -18.29
CA THR A 215 -18.32 0.62 -17.80
C THR A 215 -18.72 0.53 -16.33
N ARG A 216 -19.42 -0.54 -15.96
CA ARG A 216 -19.91 -0.77 -14.58
C ARG A 216 -19.79 -2.23 -14.21
N THR A 217 -19.19 -2.56 -13.07
CA THR A 217 -19.15 -3.95 -12.59
C THR A 217 -20.55 -4.47 -12.22
N TRP A 218 -20.86 -5.70 -12.60
CA TRP A 218 -22.15 -6.39 -12.41
C TRP A 218 -22.55 -6.54 -10.93
N ALA A 219 -21.57 -6.72 -10.06
CA ALA A 219 -21.79 -7.05 -8.64
C ALA A 219 -21.78 -5.83 -7.69
N ILE A 220 -21.26 -4.67 -8.11
CA ILE A 220 -20.92 -3.59 -7.18
C ILE A 220 -21.95 -2.49 -7.23
N GLY A 221 -22.47 -2.14 -6.05
CA GLY A 221 -23.09 -0.85 -5.80
C GLY A 221 -22.22 0.11 -5.03
N SER A 222 -21.98 1.31 -5.57
CA SER A 222 -21.20 2.35 -4.91
C SER A 222 -21.87 2.78 -3.60
N GLN A 223 -21.14 2.54 -2.51
CA GLN A 223 -20.58 3.58 -1.65
C GLN A 223 -21.52 4.78 -1.37
N GLY A 224 -22.20 4.79 -0.22
CA GLY A 224 -22.65 6.04 0.42
C GLY A 224 -24.13 6.20 0.84
N LYS A 225 -24.72 5.25 1.61
CA LYS A 225 -25.83 5.38 2.61
C LYS A 225 -26.51 4.03 2.83
N ALA A 226 -27.12 3.80 3.99
CA ALA A 226 -28.16 2.78 4.13
C ALA A 226 -29.32 3.11 3.16
N GLY A 227 -29.52 2.29 2.14
CA GLY A 227 -30.47 2.53 1.04
C GLY A 227 -29.87 3.21 -0.22
N ALA A 228 -28.62 3.66 -0.18
CA ALA A 228 -27.89 3.95 -1.41
C ALA A 228 -27.40 2.64 -2.01
N LYS A 229 -27.84 2.41 -3.24
CA LYS A 229 -27.38 1.33 -4.09
C LYS A 229 -26.93 2.02 -5.36
N MET A 230 -25.70 2.50 -5.42
CA MET A 230 -25.14 2.87 -6.71
C MET A 230 -24.58 1.63 -7.39
N GLY A 231 -25.38 0.57 -7.42
CA GLY A 231 -25.09 -0.64 -8.16
C GLY A 231 -26.11 -0.75 -9.23
N ILE A 232 -25.63 -0.85 -10.46
CA ILE A 232 -26.49 -1.29 -11.54
C ILE A 232 -26.64 -2.79 -11.34
N LYS A 233 -27.52 -3.17 -10.40
CA LYS A 233 -28.27 -4.41 -10.57
C LYS A 233 -28.91 -4.33 -11.95
N ARG A 234 -29.17 -5.50 -12.56
CA ARG A 234 -29.70 -5.81 -13.91
C ARG A 234 -30.84 -4.93 -14.49
N GLU A 235 -31.29 -3.95 -13.73
CA GLU A 235 -32.46 -3.12 -13.82
C GLU A 235 -32.12 -1.72 -14.37
N VAL A 236 -31.50 -1.69 -15.55
CA VAL A 236 -31.47 -0.48 -16.38
C VAL A 236 -32.82 -0.38 -17.05
N TYR A 237 -33.51 0.74 -16.88
CA TYR A 237 -34.87 0.93 -17.38
C TYR A 237 -34.98 2.17 -18.24
N LYS A 238 -36.00 2.18 -19.12
CA LYS A 238 -36.29 3.28 -20.06
C LYS A 238 -35.03 3.71 -20.83
N HIS A 239 -34.31 2.70 -21.32
CA HIS A 239 -33.13 2.85 -22.16
C HIS A 239 -33.50 2.53 -23.61
N GLY A 240 -32.66 2.94 -24.55
CA GLY A 240 -32.88 2.79 -26.00
C GLY A 240 -32.71 1.37 -26.54
N GLY A 241 -32.90 0.35 -25.69
CA GLY A 241 -32.69 -1.06 -26.02
C GLY A 241 -31.27 -1.57 -25.76
N THR A 242 -31.08 -2.86 -26.01
CA THR A 242 -29.79 -3.58 -25.96
C THR A 242 -29.02 -3.34 -27.25
N VAL A 243 -27.68 -3.34 -27.17
CA VAL A 243 -26.83 -3.19 -28.36
C VAL A 243 -26.74 -4.53 -29.06
N ASN A 244 -26.94 -4.52 -30.38
CA ASN A 244 -26.90 -5.71 -31.22
C ASN A 244 -25.58 -5.81 -31.99
N TYR A 245 -25.23 -7.00 -32.47
CA TYR A 245 -24.30 -7.13 -33.57
C TYR A 245 -24.93 -6.66 -34.89
N ALA A 246 -24.11 -6.51 -35.93
CA ALA A 246 -24.55 -6.19 -37.28
C ALA A 246 -25.59 -7.19 -37.85
N ASN A 247 -25.61 -8.43 -37.35
CA ASN A 247 -26.60 -9.45 -37.72
C ASN A 247 -27.93 -9.36 -36.95
N GLY A 248 -28.10 -8.34 -36.08
CA GLY A 248 -29.31 -8.12 -35.28
C GLY A 248 -29.37 -8.89 -33.96
N THR A 249 -28.34 -9.67 -33.61
CA THR A 249 -28.32 -10.44 -32.35
C THR A 249 -27.99 -9.53 -31.16
N PRO A 250 -28.81 -9.50 -30.09
CA PRO A 250 -28.55 -8.68 -28.91
C PRO A 250 -27.35 -9.19 -28.11
N VAL A 251 -26.55 -8.25 -27.60
CA VAL A 251 -25.38 -8.52 -26.75
C VAL A 251 -25.72 -8.22 -25.29
N PRO A 252 -25.77 -9.24 -24.40
CA PRO A 252 -26.09 -9.03 -23.00
C PRO A 252 -25.21 -8.00 -22.30
N GLY A 253 -25.77 -7.31 -21.30
CA GLY A 253 -25.04 -6.31 -20.51
C GLY A 253 -24.69 -5.01 -21.25
N THR A 254 -25.22 -4.79 -22.46
CA THR A 254 -25.05 -3.54 -23.20
C THR A 254 -26.35 -2.76 -23.28
N TYR A 255 -26.30 -1.46 -23.02
CA TYR A 255 -27.49 -0.60 -22.98
C TYR A 255 -27.20 0.73 -23.65
N ARG A 256 -28.09 1.16 -24.57
CA ARG A 256 -28.06 2.51 -25.10
C ARG A 256 -28.70 3.47 -24.11
N VAL A 257 -27.95 4.46 -23.66
CA VAL A 257 -28.41 5.43 -22.65
C VAL A 257 -29.17 6.57 -23.34
N GLU A 258 -30.33 6.91 -22.79
CA GLU A 258 -31.19 8.01 -23.21
C GLU A 258 -31.48 8.95 -22.02
N LYS A 259 -32.08 10.12 -22.30
CA LYS A 259 -32.42 11.13 -21.28
C LYS A 259 -33.25 10.59 -20.11
N HIS A 260 -34.06 9.56 -20.33
CA HIS A 260 -34.96 8.98 -19.33
C HIS A 260 -34.45 7.64 -18.77
N THR A 261 -33.22 7.27 -19.10
CA THR A 261 -32.59 6.05 -18.60
C THR A 261 -32.27 6.19 -17.11
N HIS A 262 -32.70 5.20 -16.35
CA HIS A 262 -32.55 5.15 -14.90
C HIS A 262 -32.22 3.73 -14.43
N ALA A 263 -31.63 3.60 -13.25
CA ALA A 263 -31.31 2.34 -12.58
C ALA A 263 -31.96 2.29 -11.20
N GLU A 264 -32.68 1.21 -10.88
CA GLU A 264 -33.40 1.04 -9.61
C GLU A 264 -34.27 2.26 -9.21
N GLY A 265 -34.87 2.92 -10.20
CA GLY A 265 -35.72 4.11 -9.98
C GLY A 265 -34.96 5.44 -9.78
N ARG A 266 -33.63 5.48 -9.96
CA ARG A 266 -32.82 6.71 -9.93
C ARG A 266 -32.17 6.98 -11.28
N ASP A 267 -32.12 8.24 -11.68
CA ASP A 267 -31.41 8.65 -12.90
C ASP A 267 -29.94 8.25 -12.84
N LEU A 268 -29.32 8.00 -14.00
CA LEU A 268 -27.88 7.74 -14.11
C LEU A 268 -27.11 9.07 -13.97
N GLU A 269 -27.10 9.62 -12.76
CA GLU A 269 -26.72 11.02 -12.49
C GLU A 269 -25.32 11.40 -13.00
N ALA A 270 -24.34 10.49 -12.95
CA ALA A 270 -22.98 10.79 -13.43
C ALA A 270 -22.86 10.90 -14.97
N ILE A 271 -23.86 10.47 -15.74
CA ILE A 271 -23.74 10.41 -17.20
C ILE A 271 -24.00 11.79 -17.85
N PRO A 272 -23.08 12.29 -18.68
CA PRO A 272 -23.16 13.62 -19.29
C PRO A 272 -24.01 13.63 -20.57
N TYR A 273 -25.28 13.23 -20.47
CA TYR A 273 -26.16 12.98 -21.62
C TYR A 273 -26.39 14.20 -22.53
N ALA A 274 -26.32 15.41 -21.99
CA ALA A 274 -26.54 16.64 -22.77
C ALA A 274 -25.37 16.98 -23.71
N LYS A 275 -24.22 16.31 -23.57
CA LYS A 275 -22.96 16.66 -24.26
C LYS A 275 -22.50 15.65 -25.30
N HIS A 276 -23.14 14.47 -25.34
CA HIS A 276 -22.79 13.37 -26.24
C HIS A 276 -24.06 12.77 -26.83
N SER A 277 -24.06 12.53 -28.14
CA SER A 277 -25.24 12.02 -28.85
C SER A 277 -25.30 10.50 -28.92
N GLN A 278 -24.21 9.82 -28.52
CA GLN A 278 -24.06 8.38 -28.52
C GLN A 278 -23.48 7.93 -27.18
N ILE A 279 -24.34 7.49 -26.27
CA ILE A 279 -23.92 7.02 -24.95
C ILE A 279 -24.36 5.59 -24.75
N TYR A 280 -23.41 4.76 -24.34
CA TYR A 280 -23.63 3.36 -24.04
C TYR A 280 -23.14 3.03 -22.65
N MET A 281 -23.75 2.01 -22.08
CA MET A 281 -23.35 1.44 -20.81
C MET A 281 -23.04 -0.04 -21.00
N VAL A 282 -21.91 -0.46 -20.46
CA VAL A 282 -21.39 -1.82 -20.51
C VAL A 282 -21.31 -2.35 -19.09
N LEU A 283 -21.99 -3.46 -18.83
CA LEU A 283 -21.90 -4.17 -17.57
C LEU A 283 -20.78 -5.20 -17.63
N ASP A 284 -19.68 -4.89 -16.96
CA ASP A 284 -18.54 -5.78 -16.76
C ASP A 284 -18.90 -6.86 -15.75
N GLN A 285 -18.78 -8.12 -16.16
CA GLN A 285 -19.16 -9.28 -15.37
C GLN A 285 -18.12 -9.63 -14.29
N GLY A 286 -16.97 -8.97 -14.27
CA GLY A 286 -15.86 -9.27 -13.37
C GLY A 286 -15.28 -10.67 -13.62
N GLU A 287 -14.53 -11.19 -12.65
CA GLU A 287 -13.93 -12.53 -12.74
C GLU A 287 -14.91 -13.68 -12.43
N SER A 288 -16.03 -13.41 -11.74
CA SER A 288 -16.97 -14.44 -11.28
C SER A 288 -18.27 -14.46 -12.09
N ARG A 289 -18.29 -15.29 -13.14
CA ARG A 289 -19.51 -15.54 -13.96
C ARG A 289 -20.50 -16.53 -13.32
N SER A 290 -20.09 -17.24 -12.29
CA SER A 290 -20.88 -18.31 -11.64
C SER A 290 -22.21 -17.81 -11.05
N SER A 291 -22.34 -16.50 -10.81
CA SER A 291 -23.57 -15.86 -10.35
C SER A 291 -24.40 -15.21 -11.47
N ILE A 292 -24.01 -15.36 -12.73
CA ILE A 292 -24.66 -14.74 -13.90
C ILE A 292 -25.31 -15.84 -14.76
N PRO A 293 -26.62 -15.78 -15.05
CA PRO A 293 -27.28 -16.75 -15.92
C PRO A 293 -26.62 -16.84 -17.29
N GLU A 294 -26.52 -18.04 -17.86
CA GLU A 294 -25.76 -18.32 -19.10
C GLU A 294 -26.18 -17.40 -20.28
N GLY A 295 -27.48 -17.16 -20.46
CA GLY A 295 -27.99 -16.27 -21.50
C GLY A 295 -27.71 -14.77 -21.29
N ASP A 296 -27.25 -14.39 -20.09
CA ASP A 296 -26.84 -13.02 -19.77
C ASP A 296 -25.31 -12.85 -19.78
N GLN A 297 -24.54 -13.91 -20.04
CA GLN A 297 -23.09 -13.85 -20.10
C GLN A 297 -22.62 -13.25 -21.42
N ALA A 298 -21.73 -12.26 -21.35
CA ALA A 298 -21.10 -11.63 -22.49
C ALA A 298 -19.67 -11.23 -22.12
N ASN A 299 -18.76 -11.31 -23.09
CA ASN A 299 -17.38 -10.86 -22.89
C ASN A 299 -17.26 -9.36 -23.22
N LEU A 300 -16.39 -8.64 -22.52
CA LEU A 300 -16.15 -7.22 -22.79
C LEU A 300 -15.74 -6.92 -24.25
N PRO A 301 -14.86 -7.69 -24.93
CA PRO A 301 -14.52 -7.44 -26.33
C PRO A 301 -15.75 -7.49 -27.26
N ASP A 302 -16.62 -8.47 -27.04
CA ASP A 302 -17.87 -8.66 -27.78
C ASP A 302 -18.82 -7.44 -27.60
N GLN A 303 -18.94 -6.98 -26.36
CA GLN A 303 -19.75 -5.81 -26.01
C GLN A 303 -19.21 -4.54 -26.67
N PHE A 304 -17.90 -4.29 -26.59
CA PHE A 304 -17.28 -3.12 -27.22
C PHE A 304 -17.36 -3.17 -28.74
N GLN A 305 -17.10 -4.33 -29.36
CA GLN A 305 -17.19 -4.51 -30.81
C GLN A 305 -18.61 -4.22 -31.31
N ALA A 306 -19.64 -4.68 -30.61
CA ALA A 306 -21.03 -4.41 -30.96
C ALA A 306 -21.35 -2.92 -30.90
N ILE A 307 -20.92 -2.21 -29.85
CA ILE A 307 -21.12 -0.76 -29.70
C ILE A 307 -20.41 0.00 -30.82
N LEU A 308 -19.13 -0.29 -31.03
CA LEU A 308 -18.30 0.39 -32.05
C LEU A 308 -18.82 0.15 -33.46
N SER A 309 -19.37 -1.03 -33.75
CA SER A 309 -19.96 -1.33 -35.08
C SER A 309 -21.24 -0.55 -35.39
N GLN A 310 -21.89 0.01 -34.37
CA GLN A 310 -23.13 0.78 -34.48
C GLN A 310 -22.93 2.28 -34.28
N SER A 311 -21.68 2.74 -34.21
CA SER A 311 -21.39 4.16 -34.12
C SER A 311 -21.88 4.89 -35.38
N LYS A 312 -22.41 6.10 -35.21
CA LYS A 312 -22.94 6.94 -36.32
C LYS A 312 -21.85 7.29 -37.33
N GLN A 313 -20.62 7.44 -36.86
CA GLN A 313 -19.43 7.67 -37.66
C GLN A 313 -18.43 6.56 -37.37
N PRO A 314 -17.63 6.11 -38.35
CA PRO A 314 -16.59 5.12 -38.10
C PRO A 314 -15.61 5.64 -37.04
N ILE A 315 -15.51 4.96 -35.90
CA ILE A 315 -14.53 5.29 -34.86
C ILE A 315 -13.15 4.83 -35.32
N GLN A 316 -12.12 5.64 -35.06
CA GLN A 316 -10.74 5.26 -35.37
C GLN A 316 -9.89 5.14 -34.12
N THR A 317 -9.97 6.11 -33.21
CA THR A 317 -9.24 6.04 -31.95
C THR A 317 -10.19 5.70 -30.80
N ILE A 318 -9.81 4.74 -29.97
CA ILE A 318 -10.51 4.42 -28.73
C ILE A 318 -9.64 4.89 -27.56
N MET A 319 -10.21 5.74 -26.72
CA MET A 319 -9.57 6.24 -25.52
C MET A 319 -10.17 5.58 -24.28
N THR A 320 -9.37 4.79 -23.57
CA THR A 320 -9.73 4.33 -22.21
C THR A 320 -9.29 5.41 -21.23
N ILE A 321 -10.21 5.97 -20.47
CA ILE A 321 -9.97 7.14 -19.63
C ILE A 321 -10.32 6.82 -18.19
N ASP A 322 -9.36 7.11 -17.32
CA ASP A 322 -9.47 6.93 -15.88
C ASP A 322 -9.17 8.23 -15.13
N THR A 323 -9.70 8.33 -13.91
CA THR A 323 -9.40 9.43 -12.99
C THR A 323 -8.60 8.90 -11.81
N GLY A 324 -7.47 9.53 -11.48
CA GLY A 324 -6.72 9.22 -10.26
C GLY A 324 -5.52 8.30 -10.48
N GLY A 325 -5.56 7.43 -11.49
CA GLY A 325 -4.43 6.63 -11.97
C GLY A 325 -4.44 5.16 -11.57
N ASP A 326 -5.60 4.59 -11.26
CA ASP A 326 -5.73 3.17 -10.93
C ASP A 326 -5.39 2.27 -12.13
N VAL A 327 -5.43 2.82 -13.35
CA VAL A 327 -4.97 2.17 -14.58
C VAL A 327 -3.51 1.74 -14.58
N PHE A 328 -2.70 2.21 -13.64
CA PHE A 328 -1.32 1.76 -13.44
C PHE A 328 -1.22 0.50 -12.57
N GLY A 329 -2.36 -0.01 -12.07
CA GLY A 329 -2.45 -1.13 -11.15
C GLY A 329 -2.53 -0.70 -9.67
N VAL A 330 -2.52 -1.67 -8.77
CA VAL A 330 -2.69 -1.45 -7.32
C VAL A 330 -1.33 -1.46 -6.61
N ASP A 331 -1.12 -0.52 -5.67
CA ASP A 331 0.03 -0.54 -4.78
C ASP A 331 -0.17 -1.60 -3.66
N ILE A 332 0.58 -2.71 -3.72
CA ILE A 332 0.41 -3.88 -2.83
C ILE A 332 0.80 -3.55 -1.39
N ASP A 333 1.62 -2.52 -1.18
CA ASP A 333 2.04 -2.08 0.15
C ASP A 333 0.88 -1.49 0.99
N CYS A 334 -0.26 -1.21 0.35
CA CYS A 334 -1.44 -0.63 1.00
C CYS A 334 -2.39 -1.67 1.64
N GLY A 335 -2.09 -2.97 1.52
CA GLY A 335 -2.81 -4.03 2.25
C GLY A 335 -4.30 -4.18 1.90
N THR A 336 -4.76 -3.57 0.80
CA THR A 336 -6.13 -3.75 0.31
C THR A 336 -6.17 -4.98 -0.59
N THR A 337 -6.90 -6.01 -0.17
CA THR A 337 -7.33 -7.10 -1.05
C THR A 337 -8.37 -6.53 -2.03
N ALA A 338 -7.91 -5.84 -3.08
CA ALA A 338 -8.79 -5.30 -4.09
C ALA A 338 -9.30 -6.42 -4.99
N THR A 339 -10.62 -6.53 -5.08
CA THR A 339 -11.33 -7.19 -6.18
C THR A 339 -10.79 -6.75 -7.55
N PRO A 340 -11.05 -7.52 -8.61
CA PRO A 340 -10.39 -7.36 -9.90
C PRO A 340 -10.47 -5.91 -10.41
N ASP A 341 -9.32 -5.31 -10.68
CA ASP A 341 -9.15 -3.98 -11.30
C ASP A 341 -9.99 -3.90 -12.61
N GLN A 342 -11.15 -3.24 -12.54
CA GLN A 342 -12.09 -3.12 -13.67
C GLN A 342 -11.43 -2.41 -14.84
N ASP A 343 -10.61 -1.42 -14.55
CA ASP A 343 -9.93 -0.61 -15.54
C ASP A 343 -8.92 -1.47 -16.30
N TYR A 344 -8.16 -2.32 -15.60
CA TYR A 344 -7.32 -3.31 -16.24
C TYR A 344 -8.10 -4.32 -17.11
N ARG A 345 -9.27 -4.82 -16.67
CA ARG A 345 -10.10 -5.71 -17.53
C ARG A 345 -10.61 -4.99 -18.78
N VAL A 346 -11.01 -3.73 -18.65
CA VAL A 346 -11.42 -2.89 -19.79
C VAL A 346 -10.25 -2.69 -20.73
N GLN A 347 -9.06 -2.33 -20.23
CA GLN A 347 -7.86 -2.19 -21.03
C GLN A 347 -7.49 -3.49 -21.74
N GLN A 348 -7.54 -4.64 -21.06
CA GLN A 348 -7.29 -5.94 -21.67
C GLN A 348 -8.29 -6.20 -22.79
N ALA A 349 -9.58 -6.01 -22.55
CA ALA A 349 -10.60 -6.22 -23.57
C ALA A 349 -10.40 -5.32 -24.80
N ILE A 350 -10.12 -4.04 -24.57
CA ILE A 350 -9.84 -3.08 -25.65
C ILE A 350 -8.55 -3.43 -26.39
N SER A 351 -7.50 -3.91 -25.71
CA SER A 351 -6.24 -4.31 -26.33
C SER A 351 -6.38 -5.46 -27.34
N THR A 352 -7.46 -6.24 -27.27
CA THR A 352 -7.76 -7.31 -28.24
C THR A 352 -8.46 -6.84 -29.51
N LEU A 353 -8.97 -5.61 -29.53
CA LEU A 353 -9.66 -5.06 -30.70
C LEU A 353 -8.65 -4.70 -31.79
N SER A 354 -8.89 -5.18 -33.01
CA SER A 354 -8.07 -4.89 -34.18
C SER A 354 -8.66 -3.76 -35.03
N GLY A 355 -7.81 -2.94 -35.64
CA GLY A 355 -8.25 -1.90 -36.59
C GLY A 355 -8.58 -0.55 -35.97
N TYR A 356 -8.24 -0.36 -34.69
CA TYR A 356 -8.38 0.90 -33.97
C TYR A 356 -7.02 1.36 -33.43
N ASP A 357 -6.82 2.67 -33.36
CA ASP A 357 -5.76 3.28 -32.55
C ASP A 357 -6.21 3.22 -31.08
N LEU A 358 -5.38 2.70 -30.18
CA LEU A 358 -5.77 2.43 -28.78
C LEU A 358 -4.93 3.26 -27.82
N VAL A 359 -5.57 4.17 -27.10
CA VAL A 359 -4.93 5.12 -26.19
C VAL A 359 -5.54 5.00 -24.79
N THR A 360 -4.69 4.96 -23.77
CA THR A 360 -5.10 5.11 -22.37
C THR A 360 -4.75 6.50 -21.90
N CYS A 361 -5.68 7.18 -21.23
CA CYS A 361 -5.49 8.51 -20.66
C CYS A 361 -5.77 8.50 -19.16
N VAL A 362 -4.87 9.09 -18.38
CA VAL A 362 -5.08 9.36 -16.96
C VAL A 362 -5.34 10.84 -16.76
N VAL A 363 -6.51 11.14 -16.22
CA VAL A 363 -6.86 12.48 -15.75
C VAL A 363 -6.53 12.56 -14.26
N ALA A 364 -5.83 13.62 -13.86
CA ALA A 364 -5.42 13.85 -12.48
C ALA A 364 -4.59 12.71 -11.86
N PRO A 365 -3.44 12.34 -12.46
CA PRO A 365 -2.61 11.29 -11.93
C PRO A 365 -2.14 11.63 -10.50
N GLY A 366 -2.15 10.64 -9.61
CA GLY A 366 -1.47 10.72 -8.31
C GLY A 366 -2.37 10.78 -7.08
N VAL A 367 -3.69 10.77 -7.22
CA VAL A 367 -4.61 10.60 -6.07
C VAL A 367 -4.62 9.13 -5.67
N ASP A 368 -4.88 8.27 -6.64
CA ASP A 368 -5.02 6.83 -6.47
C ASP A 368 -3.87 6.06 -7.17
N ALA A 369 -3.09 6.76 -8.02
CA ALA A 369 -1.96 6.19 -8.74
C ALA A 369 -0.88 5.61 -7.79
N PRO A 370 -0.44 4.36 -8.00
CA PRO A 370 0.64 3.76 -7.23
C PRO A 370 1.95 4.53 -7.39
N SER A 371 2.85 4.40 -6.42
CA SER A 371 4.14 5.11 -6.41
C SER A 371 5.02 4.83 -7.64
N PHE A 372 4.87 3.66 -8.26
CA PHE A 372 5.60 3.23 -9.45
C PHE A 372 4.98 3.68 -10.80
N SER A 373 3.87 4.42 -10.77
CA SER A 373 3.16 4.85 -11.99
C SER A 373 4.04 5.56 -13.03
N PRO A 374 4.98 6.46 -12.65
CA PRO A 374 5.84 7.13 -13.63
C PRO A 374 6.70 6.16 -14.44
N GLU A 375 7.23 5.12 -13.80
CA GLU A 375 8.07 4.10 -14.44
C GLU A 375 7.27 3.29 -15.47
N ILE A 376 6.05 2.88 -15.10
CA ILE A 376 5.12 2.17 -16.02
C ILE A 376 4.80 3.06 -17.22
N ALA A 377 4.48 4.33 -16.97
CA ALA A 377 4.14 5.26 -18.03
C ALA A 377 5.30 5.42 -19.01
N GLU A 378 6.53 5.54 -18.52
CA GLU A 378 7.74 5.65 -19.34
C GLU A 378 7.96 4.38 -20.18
N GLN A 379 7.89 3.21 -19.55
CA GLN A 379 8.06 1.90 -20.21
C GLN A 379 6.98 1.64 -21.27
N ALA A 380 5.75 2.10 -21.02
CA ALA A 380 4.65 2.04 -21.98
C ALA A 380 4.83 3.01 -23.17
N GLY A 381 5.81 3.91 -23.13
CA GLY A 381 5.99 4.97 -24.12
C GLY A 381 4.96 6.09 -23.95
N GLY A 382 4.62 6.41 -22.71
CA GLY A 382 3.70 7.45 -22.35
C GLY A 382 4.22 8.86 -22.63
N MET A 383 3.30 9.79 -22.75
CA MET A 383 3.57 11.21 -22.90
C MET A 383 2.72 11.99 -21.90
N VAL A 384 3.25 13.12 -21.45
CA VAL A 384 2.56 14.05 -20.56
C VAL A 384 2.05 15.26 -21.35
N TYR A 385 0.80 15.65 -21.11
CA TYR A 385 0.23 16.88 -21.65
C TYR A 385 -0.11 17.84 -20.51
N HIS A 386 0.53 19.01 -20.53
CA HIS A 386 0.28 20.07 -19.57
C HIS A 386 -0.82 21.00 -20.09
N LEU A 387 -1.92 21.10 -19.34
CA LEU A 387 -3.04 21.98 -19.70
C LEU A 387 -2.59 23.45 -19.74
N SER A 388 -3.04 24.20 -20.74
CA SER A 388 -2.93 25.66 -20.75
C SER A 388 -3.84 26.28 -19.69
N ARG A 389 -3.59 27.55 -19.31
CA ARG A 389 -4.44 28.26 -18.34
C ARG A 389 -5.92 28.26 -18.74
N ASN A 390 -6.22 28.52 -20.02
CA ASN A 390 -7.59 28.51 -20.53
C ASN A 390 -8.24 27.11 -20.47
N GLU A 391 -7.48 26.04 -20.69
CA GLU A 391 -8.00 24.68 -20.54
C GLU A 391 -8.26 24.31 -19.08
N LYS A 392 -7.38 24.72 -18.16
CA LYS A 392 -7.58 24.55 -16.72
C LYS A 392 -8.85 25.24 -16.24
N ASP A 393 -9.06 26.49 -16.64
CA ASP A 393 -10.25 27.27 -16.29
C ASP A 393 -11.52 26.62 -16.85
N ARG A 394 -11.49 26.14 -18.09
CA ARG A 394 -12.61 25.43 -18.72
C ARG A 394 -12.90 24.11 -18.03
N MET A 395 -11.88 23.33 -17.68
CA MET A 395 -12.04 22.06 -16.99
C MET A 395 -12.64 22.27 -15.59
N LEU A 396 -12.15 23.27 -14.86
CA LEU A 396 -12.71 23.65 -13.57
C LEU A 396 -14.18 24.07 -13.69
N LYS A 397 -14.50 24.90 -14.69
CA LYS A 397 -15.87 25.33 -14.98
C LYS A 397 -16.79 24.16 -15.31
N LEU A 398 -16.34 23.22 -16.13
CA LEU A 398 -17.11 22.01 -16.47
C LEU A 398 -17.40 21.20 -15.21
N LEU A 399 -16.39 20.95 -14.38
CA LEU A 399 -16.53 20.18 -13.15
C LEU A 399 -17.52 20.83 -12.17
N VAL A 400 -17.39 22.13 -11.94
CA VAL A 400 -18.17 22.87 -10.93
C VAL A 400 -19.56 23.24 -11.46
N ASP A 401 -19.63 23.97 -12.57
CA ASP A 401 -20.88 24.60 -13.01
C ASP A 401 -21.78 23.64 -13.79
N GLU A 402 -21.18 22.83 -14.68
CA GLU A 402 -21.94 22.00 -15.61
C GLU A 402 -22.21 20.59 -15.06
N TYR A 403 -21.19 19.96 -14.49
CA TYR A 403 -21.28 18.61 -13.91
C TYR A 403 -21.62 18.61 -12.42
N ARG A 404 -21.57 19.77 -11.73
CA ARG A 404 -21.90 19.92 -10.30
C ARG A 404 -21.12 18.95 -9.39
N MET A 405 -19.84 18.74 -9.70
CA MET A 405 -18.92 17.87 -8.94
C MET A 405 -18.23 18.58 -7.78
N ASP A 406 -18.73 19.74 -7.36
CA ASP A 406 -18.21 20.53 -6.23
C ASP A 406 -18.80 20.10 -4.88
N GLY A 407 -19.66 19.08 -4.86
CA GLY A 407 -20.37 18.61 -3.66
C GLY A 407 -21.70 19.33 -3.40
N SER A 408 -22.10 20.29 -4.24
CA SER A 408 -23.42 20.92 -4.16
C SER A 408 -24.56 19.95 -4.46
N ASP A 409 -24.32 18.96 -5.32
CA ASP A 409 -25.23 17.84 -5.57
C ASP A 409 -24.78 16.64 -4.74
N PRO A 410 -25.63 16.11 -3.84
CA PRO A 410 -25.28 15.01 -2.96
C PRO A 410 -24.95 13.70 -3.68
N ASN A 411 -25.29 13.59 -4.96
CA ASN A 411 -25.01 12.42 -5.77
C ASN A 411 -23.84 12.61 -6.74
N ARG A 412 -23.22 13.80 -6.76
CA ARG A 412 -22.13 14.16 -7.69
C ARG A 412 -20.95 14.73 -6.93
N PHE A 413 -20.16 13.86 -6.33
CA PHE A 413 -18.86 14.22 -5.78
C PHE A 413 -17.93 13.01 -5.81
N GLY A 414 -16.63 13.28 -5.85
CA GLY A 414 -15.58 12.27 -5.79
C GLY A 414 -14.32 12.89 -5.21
N LYS A 415 -13.61 12.15 -4.37
CA LYS A 415 -12.37 12.64 -3.76
C LYS A 415 -11.35 13.07 -4.81
N THR A 416 -11.17 12.24 -5.83
CA THR A 416 -10.27 12.48 -6.96
C THR A 416 -10.67 13.73 -7.73
N SER A 417 -11.97 13.90 -8.02
CA SER A 417 -12.48 15.10 -8.71
C SER A 417 -12.34 16.38 -7.87
N LEU A 418 -12.55 16.31 -6.56
CA LEU A 418 -12.36 17.45 -5.65
C LEU A 418 -10.87 17.79 -5.46
N ALA A 419 -10.01 16.78 -5.42
CA ALA A 419 -8.55 16.96 -5.40
C ALA A 419 -8.05 17.62 -6.70
N LEU A 420 -8.55 17.18 -7.85
CA LEU A 420 -8.29 17.82 -9.14
C LEU A 420 -8.76 19.27 -9.13
N GLN A 421 -9.97 19.57 -8.67
CA GLN A 421 -10.45 20.96 -8.56
C GLN A 421 -9.57 21.81 -7.64
N ALA A 422 -9.10 21.26 -6.50
CA ALA A 422 -8.17 21.96 -5.63
C ALA A 422 -6.85 22.25 -6.36
N ARG A 423 -6.34 21.29 -7.14
CA ARG A 423 -5.13 21.48 -7.94
C ARG A 423 -5.30 22.55 -9.01
N LEU A 424 -6.41 22.55 -9.74
CA LEU A 424 -6.74 23.58 -10.75
C LEU A 424 -6.88 24.98 -10.14
N LYS A 425 -7.30 25.06 -8.87
CA LYS A 425 -7.32 26.30 -8.07
C LYS A 425 -5.94 26.68 -7.51
N GLY A 426 -4.88 25.98 -7.91
CA GLY A 426 -3.50 26.25 -7.51
C GLY A 426 -3.11 25.76 -6.11
N LYS A 427 -3.87 24.84 -5.51
CA LYS A 427 -3.51 24.24 -4.21
C LYS A 427 -2.46 23.14 -4.40
N LEU A 428 -1.53 23.03 -3.45
CA LEU A 428 -0.47 22.02 -3.41
C LEU A 428 -0.25 21.56 -1.96
N GLY A 429 0.09 20.29 -1.78
CA GLY A 429 0.30 19.67 -0.47
C GLY A 429 -1.02 19.25 0.20
N TRP A 430 -1.02 19.20 1.53
CA TRP A 430 -2.18 18.77 2.30
C TRP A 430 -3.36 19.74 2.18
N VAL A 431 -4.47 19.25 1.64
CA VAL A 431 -5.71 20.01 1.45
C VAL A 431 -6.87 19.26 2.12
N SER A 432 -7.67 19.99 2.89
CA SER A 432 -9.00 19.54 3.32
C SER A 432 -9.96 19.73 2.14
N LEU A 433 -10.48 18.64 1.60
CA LEU A 433 -11.52 18.70 0.57
C LEU A 433 -12.83 19.18 1.21
N ASP A 434 -13.61 19.98 0.49
CA ASP A 434 -14.92 20.46 0.94
C ASP A 434 -16.01 19.40 0.72
N LEU A 435 -15.82 18.24 1.35
CA LEU A 435 -16.79 17.15 1.30
C LEU A 435 -18.11 17.57 1.94
N PRO A 436 -19.28 17.19 1.38
CA PRO A 436 -20.60 17.59 1.88
C PRO A 436 -20.89 17.18 3.33
N GLU A 437 -21.78 17.92 4.01
CA GLU A 437 -22.12 17.72 5.44
C GLU A 437 -22.59 16.28 5.73
N TYR A 438 -23.42 15.70 4.86
CA TYR A 438 -23.92 14.34 5.05
C TYR A 438 -22.83 13.25 4.91
N VAL A 439 -21.63 13.60 4.45
CA VAL A 439 -20.46 12.71 4.42
C VAL A 439 -19.66 12.92 5.70
N VAL A 440 -19.15 14.13 5.89
CA VAL A 440 -18.15 14.40 6.93
C VAL A 440 -18.79 14.44 8.29
N ASP A 441 -19.95 15.08 8.47
CA ASP A 441 -20.53 15.34 9.80
C ASP A 441 -21.13 14.08 10.45
N THR A 442 -21.05 12.93 9.78
CA THR A 442 -21.51 11.65 10.32
C THR A 442 -20.45 10.97 11.20
N TRP A 443 -20.92 10.24 12.22
CA TRP A 443 -20.04 9.48 13.14
C TRP A 443 -19.58 8.13 12.59
N GLU A 444 -20.13 7.74 11.45
CA GLU A 444 -19.88 6.44 10.82
C GLU A 444 -19.10 6.59 9.52
N ASN A 445 -18.52 7.77 9.24
CA ASN A 445 -17.81 8.06 8.00
C ASN A 445 -16.44 7.35 7.93
N PRO A 446 -16.24 6.35 7.04
CA PRO A 446 -14.93 5.72 6.85
C PRO A 446 -14.03 6.48 5.85
N TRP A 447 -14.40 7.70 5.44
CA TRP A 447 -13.70 8.46 4.41
C TRP A 447 -12.91 9.62 5.01
N ASN A 448 -11.60 9.64 4.76
CA ASN A 448 -10.73 10.77 5.08
C ASN A 448 -11.02 11.97 4.15
N SER A 449 -11.20 13.18 4.69
CA SER A 449 -11.43 14.43 3.93
C SER A 449 -10.15 15.14 3.50
N PHE A 450 -8.99 14.74 4.03
CA PHE A 450 -7.69 15.26 3.65
C PHE A 450 -7.07 14.46 2.53
N VAL A 451 -6.55 15.16 1.53
CA VAL A 451 -5.78 14.59 0.41
C VAL A 451 -4.51 15.39 0.22
N TYR A 452 -3.42 14.71 -0.14
CA TYR A 452 -2.19 15.37 -0.55
C TYR A 452 -2.25 15.69 -2.04
N VAL A 453 -2.43 16.96 -2.37
CA VAL A 453 -2.49 17.45 -3.75
C VAL A 453 -1.08 17.57 -4.32
N ARG A 454 -0.81 16.88 -5.43
CA ARG A 454 0.51 16.82 -6.10
C ARG A 454 0.59 17.74 -7.31
N GLU A 455 1.80 18.04 -7.76
CA GLU A 455 2.02 18.88 -8.94
C GLU A 455 1.40 18.27 -10.20
N CYS A 456 1.57 16.96 -10.38
CA CYS A 456 1.09 16.20 -11.54
C CYS A 456 -0.43 16.04 -11.65
N MET A 457 -1.20 16.35 -10.60
CA MET A 457 -2.66 16.14 -10.61
C MET A 457 -3.45 17.03 -11.58
N GLU A 458 -2.81 17.98 -12.28
CA GLU A 458 -3.44 18.75 -13.37
C GLU A 458 -2.95 18.33 -14.77
N ASP A 459 -2.04 17.35 -14.84
CA ASP A 459 -1.53 16.83 -16.10
C ASP A 459 -2.44 15.73 -16.65
N LEU A 460 -2.32 15.49 -17.96
CA LEU A 460 -2.88 14.31 -18.61
C LEU A 460 -1.72 13.38 -19.00
N VAL A 461 -1.81 12.11 -18.60
CA VAL A 461 -0.83 11.10 -19.02
C VAL A 461 -1.46 10.20 -20.08
N LEU A 462 -0.89 10.20 -21.28
CA LEU A 462 -1.40 9.49 -22.45
C LEU A 462 -0.43 8.37 -22.82
N MET A 463 -0.95 7.16 -23.06
CA MET A 463 -0.13 5.98 -23.33
C MET A 463 -0.76 5.08 -24.40
N PRO A 464 0.03 4.36 -25.21
CA PRO A 464 -0.50 3.30 -26.06
C PRO A 464 -1.06 2.16 -25.19
N THR A 465 -2.37 1.89 -25.27
CA THR A 465 -3.05 0.91 -24.40
C THR A 465 -2.40 -0.47 -24.46
N VAL A 466 -2.02 -0.92 -25.66
CA VAL A 466 -1.41 -2.24 -25.86
C VAL A 466 -0.06 -2.36 -25.15
N LYS A 467 0.73 -1.29 -25.11
CA LYS A 467 2.03 -1.30 -24.41
C LYS A 467 1.83 -1.24 -22.89
N LEU A 468 0.87 -0.42 -22.43
CA LEU A 468 0.51 -0.35 -21.01
C LEU A 468 0.04 -1.71 -20.50
N VAL A 469 -0.91 -2.37 -21.18
CA VAL A 469 -1.40 -3.70 -20.78
C VAL A 469 -0.28 -4.72 -20.71
N ARG A 470 0.64 -4.73 -21.69
CA ARG A 470 1.82 -5.63 -21.64
C ARG A 470 2.70 -5.37 -20.43
N GLU A 471 2.89 -4.12 -20.06
CA GLU A 471 3.69 -3.73 -18.89
C GLU A 471 2.99 -4.15 -17.58
N LEU A 472 1.68 -3.96 -17.48
CA LEU A 472 0.87 -4.43 -16.35
C LEU A 472 0.86 -5.97 -16.27
N ASP A 473 0.71 -6.67 -17.39
CA ASP A 473 0.78 -8.14 -17.47
C ASP A 473 2.13 -8.65 -17.00
N ARG A 474 3.22 -7.99 -17.43
CA ARG A 474 4.60 -8.31 -17.03
C ARG A 474 4.78 -8.17 -15.51
N ARG A 475 4.25 -7.09 -14.91
CA ARG A 475 4.30 -6.86 -13.45
C ARG A 475 3.42 -7.81 -12.65
N ARG A 476 2.19 -8.04 -13.07
CA ARG A 476 1.31 -9.05 -12.42
C ARG A 476 1.92 -10.45 -12.54
N GLY A 477 2.51 -10.76 -13.70
CA GLY A 477 3.26 -11.98 -13.94
C GLY A 477 4.40 -12.18 -12.94
N LYS A 478 5.15 -11.13 -12.63
CA LYS A 478 6.24 -11.13 -11.63
C LYS A 478 5.77 -11.50 -10.21
N GLU A 479 4.62 -11.01 -9.76
CA GLU A 479 4.06 -11.38 -8.46
C GLU A 479 3.52 -12.80 -8.43
N LEU A 480 2.78 -13.17 -9.48
CA LEU A 480 2.20 -14.50 -9.64
C LEU A 480 3.29 -15.56 -9.71
N ILE A 481 4.36 -15.32 -10.46
CA ILE A 481 5.45 -16.30 -10.62
C ILE A 481 6.24 -16.44 -9.32
N THR A 482 6.46 -15.34 -8.58
CA THR A 482 7.12 -15.39 -7.27
C THR A 482 6.29 -16.17 -6.25
N THR A 483 4.98 -15.93 -6.21
CA THR A 483 4.06 -16.64 -5.32
C THR A 483 3.94 -18.13 -5.67
N ALA A 484 3.77 -18.44 -6.96
CA ALA A 484 3.71 -19.82 -7.46
C ALA A 484 5.02 -20.57 -7.21
N ALA A 485 6.16 -19.89 -7.38
CA ALA A 485 7.48 -20.45 -7.16
C ALA A 485 7.71 -20.79 -5.67
N GLY A 486 7.36 -19.89 -4.75
CA GLY A 486 7.43 -20.17 -3.31
C GLY A 486 6.44 -21.24 -2.83
N GLY A 487 5.27 -21.33 -3.47
CA GLY A 487 4.24 -22.34 -3.18
C GLY A 487 4.47 -23.71 -3.83
N GLY A 488 5.47 -23.86 -4.70
CA GLY A 488 5.77 -25.15 -5.34
C GLY A 488 4.87 -25.49 -6.53
N HIS A 489 4.16 -24.52 -7.12
CA HIS A 489 3.20 -24.73 -8.19
C HIS A 489 3.86 -24.73 -9.59
N ILE A 490 4.57 -25.81 -9.91
CA ILE A 490 5.38 -25.92 -11.15
C ILE A 490 4.59 -25.66 -12.44
N GLU A 491 3.38 -26.17 -12.58
CA GLU A 491 2.57 -25.97 -13.78
C GLU A 491 2.19 -24.49 -13.99
N ILE A 492 1.97 -23.77 -12.88
CA ILE A 492 1.69 -22.33 -12.93
C ILE A 492 2.96 -21.57 -13.32
N VAL A 493 4.12 -21.93 -12.75
CA VAL A 493 5.40 -21.34 -13.13
C VAL A 493 5.71 -21.54 -14.61
N ASP A 494 5.54 -22.77 -15.14
CA ASP A 494 5.79 -23.06 -16.55
C ASP A 494 4.89 -22.21 -17.48
N ARG A 495 3.61 -22.04 -17.12
CA ARG A 495 2.69 -21.17 -17.88
C ARG A 495 3.07 -19.70 -17.81
N LEU A 496 3.50 -19.20 -16.65
CA LEU A 496 3.90 -17.80 -16.49
C LEU A 496 5.20 -17.49 -17.24
N ILE A 497 6.17 -18.41 -17.24
CA ILE A 497 7.39 -18.31 -18.07
C ILE A 497 7.01 -18.29 -19.56
N ALA A 498 6.10 -19.17 -19.99
CA ALA A 498 5.62 -19.20 -21.37
C ALA A 498 4.86 -17.91 -21.76
N ALA A 499 4.22 -17.25 -20.80
CA ALA A 499 3.59 -15.94 -20.96
C ALA A 499 4.59 -14.76 -20.83
N ASN A 500 5.89 -15.04 -20.79
CA ASN A 500 6.96 -14.05 -20.71
C ASN A 500 6.91 -13.18 -19.43
N ALA A 501 6.50 -13.78 -18.30
CA ALA A 501 6.60 -13.15 -16.99
C ALA A 501 8.06 -12.82 -16.66
N GLU A 502 8.30 -11.67 -16.03
CA GLU A 502 9.66 -11.26 -15.64
C GLU A 502 10.18 -12.11 -14.47
N VAL A 503 11.21 -12.91 -14.74
CA VAL A 503 11.77 -13.87 -13.77
C VAL A 503 12.75 -13.25 -12.77
N ASN A 504 13.38 -12.13 -13.12
CA ASN A 504 14.50 -11.53 -12.36
C ASN A 504 14.08 -10.43 -11.40
N ALA A 505 12.89 -9.85 -11.59
CA ALA A 505 12.51 -8.72 -10.77
C ALA A 505 11.96 -9.19 -9.40
N PRO A 506 12.34 -8.52 -8.30
CA PRO A 506 11.86 -8.85 -6.96
C PRO A 506 10.42 -8.38 -6.73
N ALA A 507 9.53 -9.27 -6.30
CA ALA A 507 8.12 -8.95 -6.02
C ALA A 507 7.97 -7.80 -5.00
N ALA A 508 6.97 -6.94 -5.18
CA ALA A 508 6.77 -5.77 -4.32
C ALA A 508 6.52 -6.15 -2.84
N SER A 509 5.72 -7.20 -2.59
CA SER A 509 5.27 -7.56 -1.25
C SER A 509 6.38 -8.00 -0.29
N HIS A 510 7.46 -8.61 -0.80
CA HIS A 510 8.51 -9.22 0.03
C HIS A 510 9.94 -8.96 -0.47
N GLY A 511 10.11 -8.26 -1.59
CA GLY A 511 11.42 -7.98 -2.18
C GLY A 511 12.17 -9.22 -2.68
N HIS A 512 11.49 -10.36 -2.85
CA HIS A 512 12.09 -11.62 -3.32
C HIS A 512 11.88 -11.84 -4.80
N THR A 513 12.89 -12.34 -5.51
CA THR A 513 12.70 -12.90 -6.87
C THR A 513 12.03 -14.27 -6.80
N ALA A 514 11.48 -14.74 -7.92
CA ALA A 514 10.93 -16.09 -8.01
C ALA A 514 11.96 -17.18 -7.67
N LEU A 515 13.24 -16.96 -8.04
CA LEU A 515 14.32 -17.89 -7.74
C LEU A 515 14.62 -17.93 -6.23
N GLN A 516 14.67 -16.77 -5.57
CA GLN A 516 14.85 -16.68 -4.11
C GLN A 516 13.68 -17.37 -3.37
N ALA A 517 12.44 -17.14 -3.81
CA ALA A 517 11.25 -17.77 -3.24
C ALA A 517 11.23 -19.30 -3.43
N ALA A 518 11.52 -19.80 -4.64
CA ALA A 518 11.61 -21.25 -4.90
C ALA A 518 12.73 -21.91 -4.09
N ALA A 519 13.87 -21.23 -3.95
CA ALA A 519 15.03 -21.73 -3.22
C ALA A 519 14.74 -21.85 -1.72
N GLY A 520 14.14 -20.83 -1.10
CA GLY A 520 13.69 -20.89 0.29
C GLY A 520 12.59 -21.92 0.54
N GLY A 521 11.66 -22.07 -0.42
CA GLY A 521 10.58 -23.05 -0.38
C GLY A 521 10.99 -24.51 -0.63
N GLY A 522 12.22 -24.76 -1.08
CA GLY A 522 12.72 -26.12 -1.32
C GLY A 522 12.31 -26.75 -2.66
N HIS A 523 11.87 -25.95 -3.64
CA HIS A 523 11.25 -26.43 -4.87
C HIS A 523 12.27 -26.62 -6.02
N LEU A 524 13.08 -27.68 -5.96
CA LEU A 524 14.21 -27.90 -6.89
C LEU A 524 13.81 -27.81 -8.38
N LYS A 525 12.72 -28.47 -8.79
CA LYS A 525 12.31 -28.45 -10.21
C LYS A 525 12.00 -27.02 -10.68
N ILE A 526 11.43 -26.19 -9.81
CA ILE A 526 11.13 -24.78 -10.12
C ILE A 526 12.42 -23.98 -10.20
N VAL A 527 13.38 -24.18 -9.30
CA VAL A 527 14.72 -23.59 -9.38
C VAL A 527 15.36 -23.89 -10.74
N GLU A 528 15.29 -25.15 -11.20
CA GLU A 528 15.85 -25.53 -12.50
C GLU A 528 15.12 -24.88 -13.68
N ARG A 529 13.78 -24.73 -13.60
CA ARG A 529 12.98 -24.03 -14.62
C ARG A 529 13.35 -22.55 -14.70
N LEU A 530 13.44 -21.88 -13.55
CA LEU A 530 13.78 -20.46 -13.47
C LEU A 530 15.20 -20.21 -13.99
N ILE A 531 16.19 -21.02 -13.61
CA ILE A 531 17.56 -20.92 -14.16
C ILE A 531 17.55 -21.15 -15.69
N ALA A 532 16.79 -22.13 -16.19
CA ALA A 532 16.65 -22.36 -17.62
C ALA A 532 15.95 -21.19 -18.36
N ALA A 533 15.14 -20.41 -17.65
CA ALA A 533 14.52 -19.18 -18.12
C ALA A 533 15.41 -17.93 -17.87
N ASN A 534 16.72 -18.11 -17.67
CA ASN A 534 17.70 -17.05 -17.41
C ASN A 534 17.48 -16.25 -16.11
N ALA A 535 17.01 -16.93 -15.05
CA ALA A 535 16.96 -16.32 -13.73
C ALA A 535 18.36 -15.91 -13.23
N GLU A 536 18.50 -14.67 -12.77
CA GLU A 536 19.72 -14.14 -12.17
C GLU A 536 19.99 -14.79 -10.81
N VAL A 537 21.02 -15.64 -10.78
CA VAL A 537 21.37 -16.43 -9.59
C VAL A 537 21.86 -15.55 -8.43
N ASN A 538 22.50 -14.43 -8.75
CA ASN A 538 23.19 -13.54 -7.81
C ASN A 538 22.43 -12.25 -7.53
N THR A 539 21.11 -12.22 -7.75
CA THR A 539 20.31 -11.05 -7.38
C THR A 539 20.48 -10.76 -5.88
N PRO A 540 20.87 -9.51 -5.50
CA PRO A 540 21.08 -9.15 -4.11
C PRO A 540 19.83 -9.34 -3.25
N ALA A 541 20.06 -9.52 -1.96
CA ALA A 541 19.00 -9.45 -0.96
C ALA A 541 18.42 -8.03 -0.89
N ALA A 542 17.08 -7.90 -0.85
CA ALA A 542 16.43 -6.66 -0.44
C ALA A 542 16.82 -6.28 1.00
N SER A 543 16.39 -5.11 1.50
CA SER A 543 16.79 -4.55 2.82
C SER A 543 16.68 -5.53 4.00
N HIS A 544 15.84 -6.56 3.91
CA HIS A 544 15.69 -7.65 4.87
C HIS A 544 15.69 -9.06 4.23
N GLY A 545 16.19 -9.20 3.00
CA GLY A 545 16.07 -10.41 2.19
C GLY A 545 17.27 -11.36 2.27
N HIS A 546 17.21 -12.41 1.45
CA HIS A 546 18.28 -13.40 1.25
C HIS A 546 18.53 -13.59 -0.25
N THR A 547 19.77 -13.84 -0.65
CA THR A 547 20.05 -14.42 -1.98
C THR A 547 19.45 -15.82 -2.08
N ALA A 548 19.31 -16.35 -3.30
CA ALA A 548 18.77 -17.70 -3.49
C ALA A 548 19.61 -18.75 -2.75
N LEU A 549 20.93 -18.60 -2.75
CA LEU A 549 21.85 -19.49 -2.04
C LEU A 549 21.70 -19.36 -0.52
N GLN A 550 21.62 -18.14 0.02
CA GLN A 550 21.38 -17.90 1.45
C GLN A 550 20.04 -18.52 1.91
N ALA A 551 18.98 -18.34 1.13
CA ALA A 551 17.65 -18.89 1.42
C ALA A 551 17.64 -20.44 1.40
N ALA A 552 18.24 -21.06 0.38
CA ALA A 552 18.36 -22.51 0.29
C ALA A 552 19.22 -23.10 1.41
N ALA A 553 20.30 -22.41 1.78
CA ALA A 553 21.23 -22.82 2.82
C ALA A 553 20.58 -22.79 4.22
N GLY A 554 19.86 -21.72 4.56
CA GLY A 554 19.09 -21.63 5.81
C GLY A 554 17.95 -22.65 5.87
N GLY A 555 17.28 -22.90 4.73
CA GLY A 555 16.19 -23.88 4.62
C GLY A 555 16.64 -25.35 4.61
N GLY A 556 17.94 -25.65 4.49
CA GLY A 556 18.44 -27.02 4.49
C GLY A 556 18.33 -27.75 3.15
N HIS A 557 18.15 -27.03 2.05
CA HIS A 557 17.82 -27.60 0.75
C HIS A 557 19.07 -27.99 -0.06
N LEU A 558 19.75 -29.06 0.36
CA LEU A 558 21.05 -29.51 -0.18
C LEU A 558 21.12 -29.54 -1.71
N LYS A 559 20.17 -30.17 -2.38
CA LYS A 559 20.17 -30.30 -3.86
C LYS A 559 20.03 -28.94 -4.57
N ILE A 560 19.33 -27.99 -3.94
CA ILE A 560 19.20 -26.63 -4.47
C ILE A 560 20.52 -25.87 -4.29
N VAL A 561 21.18 -26.02 -3.13
CA VAL A 561 22.51 -25.44 -2.90
C VAL A 561 23.50 -25.92 -3.96
N GLU A 562 23.59 -27.23 -4.18
CA GLU A 562 24.44 -27.82 -5.22
C GLU A 562 24.12 -27.23 -6.60
N ARG A 563 22.83 -27.14 -6.94
CA ARG A 563 22.40 -26.61 -8.23
C ARG A 563 22.71 -25.12 -8.42
N LEU A 564 22.55 -24.31 -7.37
CA LEU A 564 22.84 -22.88 -7.41
C LEU A 564 24.35 -22.63 -7.53
N ILE A 565 25.19 -23.36 -6.79
CA ILE A 565 26.65 -23.29 -6.92
C ILE A 565 27.08 -23.71 -8.33
N ALA A 566 26.51 -24.78 -8.88
CA ALA A 566 26.75 -25.19 -10.26
C ALA A 566 26.28 -24.14 -11.30
N ALA A 567 25.37 -23.24 -10.91
CA ALA A 567 24.93 -22.09 -11.69
C ALA A 567 25.69 -20.80 -11.34
N ASN A 568 26.89 -20.90 -10.75
CA ASN A 568 27.77 -19.80 -10.36
C ASN A 568 27.16 -18.84 -9.33
N ALA A 569 26.45 -19.37 -8.34
CA ALA A 569 26.03 -18.59 -7.17
C ALA A 569 27.24 -18.03 -6.40
N GLU A 570 27.18 -16.75 -6.04
CA GLU A 570 28.19 -16.08 -5.24
C GLU A 570 28.11 -16.56 -3.78
N VAL A 571 29.04 -17.44 -3.42
CA VAL A 571 29.09 -18.10 -2.10
C VAL A 571 29.25 -17.10 -0.96
N ASN A 572 30.00 -16.02 -1.20
CA ASN A 572 30.33 -14.97 -0.23
C ASN A 572 29.49 -13.70 -0.38
N ALA A 573 28.32 -13.79 -1.04
CA ALA A 573 27.43 -12.65 -1.17
C ALA A 573 27.12 -12.05 0.22
N PRO A 574 27.21 -10.72 0.38
CA PRO A 574 27.06 -10.08 1.67
C PRO A 574 25.65 -10.27 2.23
N ALA A 575 25.56 -10.25 3.55
CA ALA A 575 24.29 -10.19 4.26
C ALA A 575 23.62 -8.81 4.08
N ALA A 576 22.29 -8.79 3.95
CA ALA A 576 21.51 -7.55 4.06
C ALA A 576 21.58 -6.95 5.49
N SER A 577 20.97 -5.78 5.71
CA SER A 577 20.82 -5.18 7.03
C SER A 577 20.11 -6.18 7.96
N HIS A 578 20.86 -6.82 8.87
CA HIS A 578 20.45 -7.92 9.76
C HIS A 578 20.39 -9.34 9.16
N GLY A 579 20.97 -9.57 7.97
CA GLY A 579 21.00 -10.88 7.31
C GLY A 579 22.17 -11.78 7.71
N HIS A 580 22.26 -12.95 7.06
CA HIS A 580 23.33 -13.93 7.21
C HIS A 580 23.94 -14.28 5.86
N THR A 581 25.25 -14.58 5.82
CA THR A 581 25.87 -15.26 4.67
C THR A 581 25.30 -16.67 4.53
N ALA A 582 25.51 -17.32 3.37
CA ALA A 582 25.01 -18.69 3.17
C ALA A 582 25.59 -19.67 4.20
N LEU A 583 26.87 -19.50 4.55
CA LEU A 583 27.54 -20.32 5.56
C LEU A 583 26.98 -20.06 6.97
N GLN A 584 26.77 -18.80 7.34
CA GLN A 584 26.16 -18.43 8.61
C GLN A 584 24.72 -18.99 8.73
N ALA A 585 23.93 -18.89 7.67
CA ALA A 585 22.56 -19.42 7.62
C ALA A 585 22.52 -20.96 7.74
N ALA A 586 23.36 -21.68 7.00
CA ALA A 586 23.46 -23.14 7.10
C ALA A 586 23.94 -23.61 8.49
N ALA A 587 24.87 -22.85 9.09
CA ALA A 587 25.44 -23.15 10.39
C ALA A 587 24.42 -22.97 11.52
N GLY A 588 23.67 -21.86 11.52
CA GLY A 588 22.56 -21.64 12.48
C GLY A 588 21.39 -22.60 12.27
N GLY A 589 21.10 -22.96 11.01
CA GLY A 589 20.03 -23.89 10.63
C GLY A 589 20.33 -25.37 10.92
N GLY A 590 21.58 -25.74 11.21
CA GLY A 590 21.94 -27.11 11.57
C GLY A 590 22.19 -28.06 10.39
N HIS A 591 22.66 -27.54 9.25
CA HIS A 591 22.80 -28.31 8.00
C HIS A 591 24.27 -28.67 7.65
N PRO A 592 24.88 -29.71 8.26
CA PRO A 592 26.32 -29.99 8.15
C PRO A 592 26.80 -30.28 6.72
N LYS A 593 26.01 -31.01 5.92
CA LYS A 593 26.37 -31.28 4.51
C LYS A 593 26.42 -30.01 3.66
N ILE A 594 25.54 -29.05 3.94
CA ILE A 594 25.53 -27.76 3.26
C ILE A 594 26.75 -26.94 3.68
N VAL A 595 27.09 -26.94 4.98
CA VAL A 595 28.31 -26.30 5.50
C VAL A 595 29.56 -26.85 4.80
N GLU A 596 29.69 -28.17 4.68
CA GLU A 596 30.82 -28.81 3.99
C GLU A 596 30.92 -28.37 2.52
N ILE A 597 29.80 -28.36 1.79
CA ILE A 597 29.76 -27.94 0.38
C ILE A 597 30.09 -26.44 0.23
N LEU A 598 29.56 -25.58 1.09
CA LEU A 598 29.84 -24.14 1.03
C LEU A 598 31.31 -23.85 1.29
N ILE A 599 31.93 -24.51 2.29
CA ILE A 599 33.38 -24.39 2.56
C ILE A 599 34.19 -24.88 1.35
N ALA A 600 33.83 -26.04 0.79
CA ALA A 600 34.48 -26.56 -0.41
C ALA A 600 34.33 -25.64 -1.63
N ALA A 601 33.24 -24.87 -1.70
CA ALA A 601 32.99 -23.85 -2.73
C ALA A 601 33.63 -22.49 -2.42
N GLY A 602 34.45 -22.38 -1.35
CA GLY A 602 35.21 -21.17 -1.03
C GLY A 602 34.49 -20.19 -0.09
N ALA A 603 33.54 -20.66 0.72
CA ALA A 603 32.89 -19.81 1.71
C ALA A 603 33.89 -19.24 2.74
N GLU A 604 33.78 -17.95 3.01
CA GLU A 604 34.55 -17.26 4.03
C GLU A 604 34.10 -17.69 5.44
N VAL A 605 34.86 -18.59 6.05
CA VAL A 605 34.56 -19.17 7.37
C VAL A 605 34.45 -18.10 8.47
N ASN A 606 35.27 -17.04 8.36
CA ASN A 606 35.35 -15.94 9.32
C ASN A 606 34.66 -14.65 8.83
N ALA A 607 33.70 -14.77 7.90
CA ALA A 607 32.92 -13.61 7.45
C ALA A 607 32.28 -12.89 8.66
N PRO A 608 32.41 -11.56 8.75
CA PRO A 608 31.94 -10.80 9.90
C PRO A 608 30.42 -10.87 10.04
N ALA A 609 29.96 -10.70 11.28
CA ALA A 609 28.55 -10.52 11.56
C ALA A 609 28.05 -9.16 11.03
N ALA A 610 26.85 -9.13 10.44
CA ALA A 610 26.14 -7.88 10.16
C ALA A 610 25.75 -7.16 11.48
N SER A 611 25.16 -5.96 11.40
CA SER A 611 24.64 -5.27 12.59
C SER A 611 23.64 -6.17 13.34
N HIS A 612 24.05 -6.63 14.53
CA HIS A 612 23.34 -7.62 15.38
C HIS A 612 23.41 -9.10 14.93
N GLY A 613 24.31 -9.45 13.99
CA GLY A 613 24.48 -10.81 13.49
C GLY A 613 25.47 -11.68 14.28
N HIS A 614 25.74 -12.87 13.75
CA HIS A 614 26.67 -13.86 14.30
C HIS A 614 27.64 -14.35 13.21
N THR A 615 28.88 -14.69 13.59
CA THR A 615 29.75 -15.52 12.73
C THR A 615 29.15 -16.92 12.57
N ALA A 616 29.61 -17.70 11.58
CA ALA A 616 29.09 -19.06 11.38
C ALA A 616 29.31 -19.94 12.62
N LEU A 617 30.45 -19.79 13.31
CA LEU A 617 30.76 -20.51 14.53
C LEU A 617 29.85 -20.10 15.69
N GLN A 618 29.62 -18.78 15.86
CA GLN A 618 28.70 -18.26 16.89
C GLN A 618 27.26 -18.75 16.64
N ALA A 619 26.80 -18.75 15.38
CA ALA A 619 25.48 -19.24 15.00
C ALA A 619 25.31 -20.76 15.27
N ALA A 620 26.29 -21.59 14.88
CA ALA A 620 26.28 -23.02 15.17
C ALA A 620 26.31 -23.33 16.68
N ALA A 621 27.06 -22.53 17.43
CA ALA A 621 27.20 -22.69 18.87
C ALA A 621 25.92 -22.33 19.63
N GLY A 622 25.26 -21.21 19.29
CA GLY A 622 23.96 -20.83 19.84
C GLY A 622 22.84 -21.77 19.41
N GLY A 623 22.89 -22.27 18.17
CA GLY A 623 21.91 -23.21 17.62
C GLY A 623 22.03 -24.65 18.14
N GLY A 624 23.11 -25.01 18.83
CA GLY A 624 23.28 -26.34 19.42
C GLY A 624 23.77 -27.41 18.44
N HIS A 625 24.57 -27.03 17.44
CA HIS A 625 25.01 -27.92 16.35
C HIS A 625 26.48 -28.36 16.47
N PRO A 626 26.83 -29.35 17.33
CA PRO A 626 28.23 -29.70 17.62
C PRO A 626 29.00 -30.20 16.39
N LYS A 627 28.34 -30.92 15.48
CA LYS A 627 29.00 -31.41 14.26
C LYS A 627 29.47 -30.27 13.36
N ILE A 628 28.67 -29.20 13.29
CA ILE A 628 29.01 -28.01 12.49
C ILE A 628 30.13 -27.22 13.17
N VAL A 629 30.11 -27.12 14.50
CA VAL A 629 31.19 -26.50 15.29
C VAL A 629 32.52 -27.19 14.99
N GLU A 630 32.57 -28.52 15.00
CA GLU A 630 33.76 -29.30 14.64
C GLU A 630 34.22 -29.00 13.20
N ILE A 631 33.30 -28.98 12.23
CA ILE A 631 33.60 -28.69 10.82
C ILE A 631 34.19 -27.28 10.66
N LEU A 632 33.57 -26.28 11.28
CA LEU A 632 34.01 -24.89 11.19
C LEU A 632 35.38 -24.67 11.85
N ILE A 633 35.63 -25.26 13.02
CA ILE A 633 36.95 -25.20 13.68
C ILE A 633 38.02 -25.87 12.80
N ALA A 634 37.72 -27.05 12.24
CA ALA A 634 38.63 -27.73 11.32
C ALA A 634 38.90 -26.90 10.04
N ALA A 635 37.95 -26.08 9.62
CA ALA A 635 38.08 -25.14 8.51
C ALA A 635 38.73 -23.80 8.88
N GLY A 636 39.24 -23.64 10.11
CA GLY A 636 39.95 -22.43 10.55
C GLY A 636 39.06 -21.32 11.11
N ALA A 637 37.89 -21.65 11.65
CA ALA A 637 37.04 -20.66 12.31
C ALA A 637 37.73 -20.01 13.52
N GLU A 638 37.61 -18.70 13.64
CA GLU A 638 38.12 -17.93 14.77
C GLU A 638 37.28 -18.18 16.04
N VAL A 639 37.79 -19.07 16.89
CA VAL A 639 37.13 -19.51 18.12
C VAL A 639 36.81 -18.35 19.08
N ASN A 640 37.67 -17.34 19.10
CA ASN A 640 37.55 -16.15 19.96
C ASN A 640 37.09 -14.89 19.19
N ALA A 641 36.40 -15.05 18.05
CA ALA A 641 35.87 -13.91 17.29
C ALA A 641 34.99 -13.01 18.18
N PRO A 642 35.17 -11.67 18.12
CA PRO A 642 34.43 -10.75 18.96
C PRO A 642 32.93 -10.80 18.66
N ALA A 643 32.13 -10.47 19.67
CA ALA A 643 30.70 -10.28 19.49
C ALA A 643 30.42 -9.00 18.70
N ALA A 644 29.41 -9.03 17.81
CA ALA A 644 28.84 -7.82 17.24
C ALA A 644 28.19 -6.94 18.34
N SER A 645 27.78 -5.71 17.99
CA SER A 645 27.06 -4.84 18.92
C SER A 645 25.80 -5.56 19.48
N HIS A 646 25.83 -5.83 20.80
CA HIS A 646 24.84 -6.64 21.54
C HIS A 646 24.82 -8.16 21.27
N GLY A 647 25.86 -8.72 20.63
CA GLY A 647 25.99 -10.15 20.35
C GLY A 647 26.70 -10.95 21.46
N HIS A 648 26.95 -12.23 21.19
CA HIS A 648 27.65 -13.16 22.09
C HIS A 648 28.85 -13.80 21.38
N THR A 649 29.93 -14.08 22.11
CA THR A 649 31.00 -14.97 21.63
C THR A 649 30.45 -16.40 21.45
N ALA A 650 31.15 -17.26 20.71
CA ALA A 650 30.69 -18.63 20.49
C ALA A 650 30.50 -19.40 21.81
N LEU A 651 31.40 -19.18 22.78
CA LEU A 651 31.31 -19.79 24.12
C LEU A 651 30.11 -19.25 24.92
N GLN A 652 29.87 -17.94 24.89
CA GLN A 652 28.70 -17.32 25.53
C GLN A 652 27.39 -17.82 24.91
N ALA A 653 27.32 -17.93 23.58
CA ALA A 653 26.15 -18.44 22.86
C ALA A 653 25.87 -19.92 23.22
N ALA A 654 26.89 -20.77 23.25
CA ALA A 654 26.75 -22.18 23.65
C ALA A 654 26.32 -22.32 25.13
N ALA A 655 26.89 -21.52 26.03
CA ALA A 655 26.55 -21.53 27.45
C ALA A 655 25.13 -21.01 27.70
N GLY A 656 24.76 -19.88 27.08
CA GLY A 656 23.41 -19.30 27.16
C GLY A 656 22.34 -20.21 26.55
N GLY A 657 22.68 -20.96 25.51
CA GLY A 657 21.81 -21.97 24.89
C GLY A 657 21.74 -23.31 25.65
N GLY A 658 22.60 -23.53 26.65
CA GLY A 658 22.62 -24.78 27.43
C GLY A 658 23.23 -25.98 26.69
N HIS A 659 24.25 -25.75 25.84
CA HIS A 659 24.85 -26.76 24.96
C HIS A 659 26.22 -27.25 25.47
N PRO A 660 26.28 -28.13 26.51
CA PRO A 660 27.53 -28.48 27.18
C PRO A 660 28.56 -29.16 26.27
N LYS A 661 28.10 -29.96 25.30
CA LYS A 661 29.00 -30.61 24.34
C LYS A 661 29.76 -29.60 23.47
N ILE A 662 29.12 -28.50 23.11
CA ILE A 662 29.74 -27.43 22.33
C ILE A 662 30.69 -26.62 23.19
N VAL A 663 30.33 -26.37 24.46
CA VAL A 663 31.21 -25.72 25.44
C VAL A 663 32.51 -26.51 25.59
N GLU A 664 32.45 -27.84 25.73
CA GLU A 664 33.63 -28.71 25.76
C GLU A 664 34.50 -28.58 24.51
N ILE A 665 33.88 -28.62 23.31
CA ILE A 665 34.58 -28.51 22.02
C ILE A 665 35.27 -27.14 21.90
N LEU A 666 34.59 -26.05 22.25
CA LEU A 666 35.12 -24.69 22.16
C LEU A 666 36.27 -24.46 23.16
N ILE A 667 36.15 -24.94 24.40
CA ILE A 667 37.23 -24.86 25.40
C ILE A 667 38.45 -25.66 24.92
N ALA A 668 38.23 -26.87 24.39
CA ALA A 668 39.32 -27.69 23.83
C ALA A 668 40.00 -27.01 22.63
N ALA A 669 39.26 -26.19 21.87
CA ALA A 669 39.77 -25.39 20.76
C ALA A 669 40.35 -24.02 21.19
N GLY A 670 40.49 -23.75 22.50
CA GLY A 670 41.12 -22.53 23.02
C GLY A 670 40.18 -21.34 23.23
N ALA A 671 38.87 -21.56 23.36
CA ALA A 671 37.94 -20.52 23.80
C ALA A 671 38.22 -20.18 25.27
N GLY A 672 38.64 -18.94 25.54
CA GLY A 672 38.93 -18.48 26.89
C GLY A 672 37.67 -17.97 27.62
N PRO A 673 37.56 -18.13 28.95
CA PRO A 673 36.51 -17.48 29.74
C PRO A 673 36.74 -15.96 29.92
N GLU A 674 37.97 -15.48 29.72
CA GLU A 674 38.35 -14.06 29.91
C GLU A 674 38.11 -13.16 28.69
N SER A 675 37.93 -13.71 27.48
CA SER A 675 37.55 -12.92 26.28
C SER A 675 36.11 -12.34 26.36
N ALA A 676 35.42 -12.58 27.48
CA ALA A 676 34.06 -12.17 27.76
C ALA A 676 33.90 -10.75 28.36
N LEU A 677 34.98 -10.01 28.65
CA LEU A 677 34.91 -8.80 29.49
C LEU A 677 35.45 -7.48 28.91
N GLU A 678 36.03 -7.43 27.72
CA GLU A 678 36.50 -6.16 27.15
C GLU A 678 35.38 -5.42 26.40
N VAL A 679 34.55 -4.70 27.16
CA VAL A 679 33.89 -3.48 26.67
C VAL A 679 34.93 -2.36 26.62
N PRO A 680 35.09 -1.60 25.51
CA PRO A 680 36.04 -0.50 25.47
C PRO A 680 35.52 0.64 26.36
N HIS A 681 36.00 0.69 27.61
CA HIS A 681 35.80 1.84 28.48
C HIS A 681 36.69 3.00 28.01
N VAL A 682 36.12 3.91 27.22
CA VAL A 682 36.58 5.30 27.21
C VAL A 682 35.95 5.96 28.44
N LEU A 683 36.74 6.15 29.51
CA LEU A 683 36.41 7.07 30.59
C LEU A 683 37.49 8.17 30.61
N PRO A 684 37.11 9.46 30.52
CA PRO A 684 38.06 10.54 30.70
C PRO A 684 38.46 10.64 32.17
N SER A 685 39.76 10.79 32.42
CA SER A 685 40.34 11.05 33.73
C SER A 685 39.75 12.32 34.34
N LEU A 686 39.17 12.21 35.54
CA LEU A 686 38.85 13.36 36.39
C LEU A 686 39.76 13.34 37.62
N ASP A 687 40.56 14.40 37.75
CA ASP A 687 41.41 14.71 38.89
C ASP A 687 40.60 14.81 40.19
N PRO A 688 41.12 14.32 41.33
CA PRO A 688 40.45 14.47 42.61
C PRO A 688 40.94 15.74 43.32
N LYS A 689 40.08 16.75 43.48
CA LYS A 689 40.15 17.72 44.58
C LYS A 689 38.85 18.53 44.73
N GLU A 690 38.49 18.77 46.00
CA GLU A 690 37.51 19.73 46.53
C GLU A 690 36.04 19.26 46.79
N ASN A 691 35.92 18.42 47.81
CA ASN A 691 35.25 18.65 49.11
C ASN A 691 34.15 19.75 49.29
N ILE A 692 33.18 19.42 50.19
CA ILE A 692 32.19 20.25 50.93
C ILE A 692 30.81 20.38 50.22
N ALA A 693 29.62 20.15 50.80
CA ALA A 693 29.13 19.95 52.17
C ALA A 693 27.84 19.10 52.20
N ILE A 694 27.58 18.56 53.39
CA ILE A 694 26.43 17.77 53.83
C ILE A 694 25.24 18.70 54.18
N THR A 695 24.04 18.41 53.68
CA THR A 695 22.79 18.49 54.48
C THR A 695 21.69 17.56 53.93
N SER A 696 21.40 16.55 54.74
CA SER A 696 20.11 15.88 55.02
C SER A 696 18.93 16.04 54.04
N ASP A 697 18.39 14.90 53.59
CA ASP A 697 16.94 14.69 53.76
C ASP A 697 16.54 13.24 54.08
N LYS A 698 15.47 13.14 54.85
CA LYS A 698 14.96 12.00 55.62
C LYS A 698 14.07 11.06 54.79
N LYS A 699 13.90 9.85 55.35
CA LYS A 699 12.88 8.79 55.12
C LYS A 699 13.21 7.83 53.97
N ARG A 700 13.74 6.63 54.19
CA ARG A 700 13.37 5.49 55.08
C ARG A 700 12.02 4.84 54.72
N ASN A 701 12.13 3.65 54.14
CA ASN A 701 11.37 2.41 54.41
C ASN A 701 9.87 2.38 54.10
N LYS A 702 9.23 1.28 53.72
CA LYS A 702 9.57 -0.10 53.28
C LYS A 702 8.21 -0.83 53.25
N ARG A 703 8.18 -1.99 52.55
CA ARG A 703 7.23 -3.12 52.68
C ARG A 703 5.88 -2.94 51.96
N GLY A 704 5.38 -3.93 51.22
CA GLY A 704 5.95 -5.25 50.91
C GLY A 704 4.86 -6.28 50.57
N TYR A 705 5.32 -7.39 49.96
CA TYR A 705 4.76 -8.76 49.99
C TYR A 705 3.36 -8.97 49.35
N HIS A 706 3.03 -10.07 48.65
CA HIS A 706 3.49 -11.46 48.66
C HIS A 706 3.01 -12.19 47.37
N ARG A 707 3.78 -13.22 46.93
CA ARG A 707 3.43 -14.62 46.50
C ARG A 707 2.02 -14.89 45.89
N SER A 708 1.78 -15.82 44.94
CA SER A 708 2.52 -16.93 44.31
C SER A 708 1.60 -17.69 43.32
N ALA A 709 2.19 -18.38 42.33
CA ALA A 709 1.73 -19.60 41.60
C ALA A 709 0.45 -19.49 40.72
N GLY A 710 0.28 -20.17 39.57
CA GLY A 710 1.03 -21.19 38.82
C GLY A 710 0.06 -21.91 37.85
N SER A 711 0.53 -22.53 36.76
CA SER A 711 -0.11 -23.64 36.01
C SER A 711 0.91 -24.16 34.96
N CYS A 712 0.99 -25.41 34.47
CA CYS A 712 0.18 -26.64 34.43
C CYS A 712 1.19 -27.83 34.58
N GLY A 713 0.90 -29.09 34.90
CA GLY A 713 -0.30 -29.90 34.87
C GLY A 713 0.07 -31.25 34.22
N GLU A 714 0.21 -32.31 35.02
CA GLU A 714 0.22 -33.71 34.57
C GLU A 714 -0.85 -34.52 35.34
N ILE A 715 -1.35 -35.53 34.65
CA ILE A 715 -2.57 -36.35 34.76
C ILE A 715 -2.67 -37.12 36.11
N PRO A 716 -3.87 -37.54 36.55
CA PRO A 716 -4.23 -38.96 36.33
C PRO A 716 -5.72 -39.28 36.10
N PHE A 717 -5.92 -40.47 35.53
CA PHE A 717 -7.16 -41.24 35.38
C PHE A 717 -8.01 -41.34 36.67
N SER A 718 -9.34 -41.39 36.51
CA SER A 718 -10.19 -42.36 37.22
C SER A 718 -11.56 -42.53 36.53
N PRO A 719 -12.20 -43.72 36.61
CA PRO A 719 -13.49 -43.98 35.99
C PRO A 719 -14.67 -43.92 36.98
N THR A 720 -15.88 -43.98 36.40
CA THR A 720 -17.20 -44.34 36.98
C THR A 720 -18.03 -43.30 37.77
N ARG A 721 -19.09 -42.86 37.07
CA ARG A 721 -20.51 -42.55 37.46
C ARG A 721 -21.08 -43.27 38.70
N PRO A 722 -22.36 -43.01 39.13
CA PRO A 722 -23.21 -41.81 39.06
C PRO A 722 -24.09 -41.56 40.34
N GLY A 723 -24.89 -40.49 40.33
CA GLY A 723 -26.06 -40.25 41.19
C GLY A 723 -26.00 -38.83 41.78
N GLY A 724 -26.99 -37.96 41.70
CA GLY A 724 -28.43 -38.10 41.51
C GLY A 724 -29.07 -36.99 42.37
N CYS A 725 -30.14 -36.40 41.86
CA CYS A 725 -30.90 -35.22 42.31
C CYS A 725 -30.40 -33.87 41.82
#